data_AF-A0A3A1YMC9-F1
#
_entry.id   AF-A0A3A1YMC9-F1
#
_cell.length_a   1.000
_cell.length_b   1.000
_cell.length_c   1.000
_cell.angle_alpha   90.00
_cell.angle_beta   90.00
_cell.angle_gamma   90.00
#
_symmetry.space_group_name_H-M   'P 1'
#
loop_
_entity.id
_entity.type
_entity.pdbx_description
1 polymer ?
#
loop_
_entity_poly.entity_id
_entity_poly.type
_entity_poly.pdbx_seq_one_letter_code
_entity_poly.pdbx_strand_id
1 'polypeptide(L)'
;MALTSAAVLASTLSVNTFAQTETSQNQTNTQQTNQSKQQQSATAPATANTFSGNYSLKFDPNANYTLQAIQVRGKVIIVRAYENVVYVAHPQDPTYESMNIYIPQAYFYGQTINGYTVDTAPIFMPNAIGGYMPAKAMELGGMKVNTTDPSEVNFPPPAKDKERAKGDNRQAPAKDGQQPPAPPKAQDGQQPPAPPKDGQQPPAAQGDKPMAQGQRGHMPPPPRGERDNDRSAAMKEALAKGMIVVSPGARGRTLQAQDGSYYGKAPAAIVDLKAAVRYLHANDKAMPGDANKIIANGTSAGAALSVLLGATGNQSAYEPYLKQLGAAQASDAIYAVSAYAPITNLDHADAAYEWLFNGVNNYKAISVNMLDYNVQRSYTTGTLSKEQQEVSAQLKALFPEYVNSLNLKDANGANLTLDSKGNGNFKQYVANKLKESAQHAYDADPQRFHAADYPWLTLKGGKVTQVDLDKYAQWVERQKTPPAFDALDLSAGENNLFGNATTNNQHFTEYAYKHSSVNATMADPEIVKMMNPMYYIDSSNKPGVAEYWRIRQGAKDKDTSLAIPSILALKLENNGYDVNFQFAWNQPHSGDYDLPQLFAWIENITKPTELQTAPTKDKPEARRPRAPEPRPTASTNPTQNAPQSND
;
A
#
# COMPACT_ATOMS: atom_id res chain seq x y z
N MET A 1 -12.94 -50.71 -33.24
CA MET A 1 -11.62 -50.66 -33.89
C MET A 1 -11.77 -50.02 -35.28
N ALA A 2 -10.87 -49.09 -35.62
CA ALA A 2 -10.57 -48.49 -36.94
C ALA A 2 -11.63 -47.55 -37.57
N LEU A 3 -11.42 -46.21 -37.63
CA LEU A 3 -10.59 -45.38 -38.56
C LEU A 3 -11.43 -44.90 -39.79
N THR A 4 -11.90 -43.64 -39.89
CA THR A 4 -11.30 -42.33 -40.32
C THR A 4 -11.33 -42.00 -41.83
N SER A 5 -11.51 -40.69 -42.09
CA SER A 5 -11.14 -39.86 -43.28
C SER A 5 -12.24 -39.67 -44.34
N ALA A 6 -12.44 -38.53 -45.02
CA ALA A 6 -11.66 -37.30 -45.26
C ALA A 6 -12.56 -36.09 -45.65
N ALA A 7 -11.93 -34.96 -45.97
CA ALA A 7 -12.42 -33.57 -45.93
C ALA A 7 -12.85 -32.91 -47.27
N VAL A 8 -13.16 -31.59 -47.15
CA VAL A 8 -13.03 -30.46 -48.12
C VAL A 8 -14.31 -29.98 -48.83
N LEU A 9 -14.66 -28.69 -48.68
CA LEU A 9 -14.86 -27.74 -49.80
C LEU A 9 -15.09 -26.28 -49.34
N ALA A 10 -14.45 -25.37 -50.09
CA ALA A 10 -14.46 -23.92 -50.01
C ALA A 10 -15.53 -23.31 -50.92
N SER A 11 -15.91 -22.03 -50.71
CA SER A 11 -15.98 -20.99 -51.77
C SER A 11 -16.54 -19.65 -51.26
N THR A 12 -16.05 -18.57 -51.87
CA THR A 12 -16.29 -17.15 -51.59
C THR A 12 -17.10 -16.46 -52.69
N LEU A 13 -17.80 -15.39 -52.29
CA LEU A 13 -18.14 -14.14 -53.02
C LEU A 13 -19.11 -14.17 -54.22
N SER A 14 -20.14 -13.30 -54.15
CA SER A 14 -20.41 -12.24 -55.16
C SER A 14 -21.44 -11.22 -54.64
N VAL A 15 -21.27 -9.98 -55.11
CA VAL A 15 -21.90 -8.72 -54.71
C VAL A 15 -22.97 -8.32 -55.74
N ASN A 16 -24.01 -7.55 -55.38
CA ASN A 16 -24.55 -6.46 -56.22
C ASN A 16 -25.59 -5.57 -55.50
N THR A 17 -25.76 -4.39 -56.10
CA THR A 17 -26.08 -3.06 -55.55
C THR A 17 -27.49 -2.54 -55.89
N PHE A 18 -27.79 -1.30 -55.47
CA PHE A 18 -28.90 -0.37 -55.81
C PHE A 18 -30.20 -0.47 -54.98
N ALA A 19 -31.02 0.56 -54.74
CA ALA A 19 -30.95 2.02 -54.53
C ALA A 19 -32.41 2.52 -54.47
N GLN A 20 -32.71 3.39 -53.48
CA GLN A 20 -33.77 4.44 -53.39
C GLN A 20 -35.19 4.23 -53.95
N THR A 21 -36.21 4.51 -53.11
CA THR A 21 -37.35 5.39 -53.48
C THR A 21 -38.07 5.95 -52.25
N GLU A 22 -38.56 7.18 -52.40
CA GLU A 22 -39.18 8.06 -51.40
C GLU A 22 -40.73 8.10 -51.50
N THR A 23 -41.36 8.54 -50.40
CA THR A 23 -42.63 9.32 -50.26
C THR A 23 -44.03 8.66 -50.25
N SER A 24 -44.68 8.77 -49.07
CA SER A 24 -45.96 9.51 -48.77
C SER A 24 -47.20 8.76 -48.21
N GLN A 25 -47.56 9.18 -46.97
CA GLN A 25 -48.91 9.35 -46.34
C GLN A 25 -49.81 8.10 -46.11
N ASN A 26 -50.58 7.89 -45.02
CA ASN A 26 -51.04 8.71 -43.88
C ASN A 26 -51.55 7.81 -42.71
N GLN A 27 -51.30 8.24 -41.47
CA GLN A 27 -52.04 8.05 -40.19
C GLN A 27 -52.79 6.75 -39.82
N THR A 28 -52.37 6.10 -38.72
CA THR A 28 -53.21 5.92 -37.50
C THR A 28 -52.42 5.38 -36.28
N ASN A 29 -52.47 6.17 -35.20
CA ASN A 29 -52.42 5.90 -33.75
C ASN A 29 -51.61 4.74 -33.10
N THR A 30 -50.59 5.19 -32.35
CA THR A 30 -50.28 4.90 -30.93
C THR A 30 -50.06 3.45 -30.47
N GLN A 31 -48.79 3.08 -30.35
CA GLN A 31 -48.08 2.66 -29.12
C GLN A 31 -46.94 1.71 -29.51
N GLN A 32 -45.79 2.27 -29.85
CA GLN A 32 -44.46 1.64 -29.76
C GLN A 32 -43.49 2.54 -30.51
N THR A 33 -42.62 3.24 -29.77
CA THR A 33 -41.22 3.54 -30.13
C THR A 33 -40.74 4.64 -29.19
N ASN A 34 -39.95 4.25 -28.19
CA ASN A 34 -38.86 5.06 -27.65
C ASN A 34 -37.89 4.11 -26.92
N GLN A 35 -37.28 3.21 -27.69
CA GLN A 35 -36.06 2.50 -27.31
C GLN A 35 -35.11 2.52 -28.51
N SER A 36 -34.56 3.70 -28.81
CA SER A 36 -33.35 3.85 -29.62
C SER A 36 -32.97 5.33 -29.69
N LYS A 37 -32.61 5.92 -28.54
CA LYS A 37 -31.86 7.18 -28.42
C LYS A 37 -31.48 7.46 -26.95
N GLN A 38 -30.89 6.48 -26.27
CA GLN A 38 -30.18 6.68 -25.00
C GLN A 38 -28.99 5.72 -24.96
N GLN A 39 -28.00 5.98 -25.81
CA GLN A 39 -26.66 5.42 -25.68
C GLN A 39 -25.67 6.43 -26.25
N GLN A 40 -25.55 7.54 -25.54
CA GLN A 40 -24.42 8.48 -25.56
C GLN A 40 -24.66 9.47 -24.42
N SER A 41 -24.32 9.05 -23.20
CA SER A 41 -24.14 9.97 -22.08
C SER A 41 -22.82 9.65 -21.40
N ALA A 42 -21.73 9.84 -22.13
CA ALA A 42 -20.49 10.24 -21.49
C ALA A 42 -20.65 11.73 -21.16
N THR A 43 -21.35 12.05 -20.06
CA THR A 43 -21.40 13.41 -19.53
C THR A 43 -20.00 13.79 -19.09
N ALA A 44 -19.40 14.74 -19.80
CA ALA A 44 -18.11 15.33 -19.45
C ALA A 44 -18.15 15.88 -18.01
N PRO A 45 -17.18 15.53 -17.15
CA PRO A 45 -17.10 16.12 -15.81
C PRO A 45 -16.76 17.60 -15.91
N ALA A 46 -17.39 18.39 -15.05
CA ALA A 46 -17.13 19.82 -14.96
C ALA A 46 -15.78 20.10 -14.29
N THR A 47 -15.19 21.20 -14.74
CA THR A 47 -13.79 21.55 -14.57
C THR A 47 -13.63 22.54 -13.43
N ALA A 48 -12.77 22.25 -12.45
CA ALA A 48 -12.17 23.31 -11.64
C ALA A 48 -11.42 24.25 -12.59
N ASN A 49 -11.57 25.58 -12.43
CA ASN A 49 -11.00 26.65 -13.26
C ASN A 49 -10.01 26.14 -14.33
N THR A 50 -10.52 25.80 -15.52
CA THR A 50 -9.71 25.24 -16.60
C THR A 50 -8.52 26.15 -16.86
N PHE A 51 -7.31 25.63 -16.65
CA PHE A 51 -6.15 26.18 -17.31
C PHE A 51 -6.43 26.17 -18.82
N SER A 52 -6.43 27.35 -19.44
CA SER A 52 -6.73 27.52 -20.87
C SER A 52 -5.48 27.46 -21.77
N GLY A 53 -4.31 27.17 -21.18
CA GLY A 53 -3.07 26.94 -21.90
C GLY A 53 -2.81 25.45 -22.19
N ASN A 54 -1.73 25.18 -22.91
CA ASN A 54 -1.21 23.83 -23.09
C ASN A 54 0.13 23.72 -22.34
N TYR A 55 0.23 22.80 -21.39
CA TYR A 55 1.53 22.47 -20.79
C TYR A 55 2.40 21.70 -21.80
N SER A 56 3.67 22.10 -21.91
CA SER A 56 4.66 21.31 -22.65
C SER A 56 4.98 20.04 -21.88
N LEU A 57 4.89 18.89 -22.54
CA LEU A 57 5.24 17.59 -21.96
C LEU A 57 6.69 17.16 -22.26
N LYS A 58 7.52 18.08 -22.74
CA LYS A 58 8.95 17.85 -22.97
C LYS A 58 9.73 18.12 -21.69
N PHE A 59 10.44 17.12 -21.21
CA PHE A 59 11.37 17.24 -20.10
C PHE A 59 12.70 17.82 -20.59
N ASP A 60 13.22 18.84 -19.90
CA ASP A 60 14.57 19.35 -20.11
C ASP A 60 15.42 19.02 -18.87
N PRO A 61 16.35 18.06 -18.95
CA PRO A 61 17.20 17.67 -17.83
C PRO A 61 18.18 18.79 -17.40
N ASN A 62 18.35 19.85 -18.18
CA ASN A 62 19.30 20.94 -17.89
C ASN A 62 18.65 22.25 -17.45
N ALA A 63 17.32 22.31 -17.35
CA ALA A 63 16.60 23.50 -16.93
C ALA A 63 15.65 23.23 -15.76
N ASN A 64 15.23 24.31 -15.08
CA ASN A 64 14.15 24.31 -14.07
C ASN A 64 14.33 23.35 -12.89
N TYR A 65 15.58 23.04 -12.52
CA TYR A 65 15.88 22.27 -11.30
C TYR A 65 16.51 23.15 -10.22
N THR A 66 16.39 22.70 -8.97
CA THR A 66 17.22 23.17 -7.86
C THR A 66 18.16 22.05 -7.43
N LEU A 67 19.35 22.40 -6.92
CA LEU A 67 20.20 21.42 -6.26
C LEU A 67 19.74 21.26 -4.82
N GLN A 68 19.49 20.02 -4.41
CA GLN A 68 19.20 19.66 -3.04
C GLN A 68 20.21 18.64 -2.53
N ALA A 69 20.65 18.80 -1.29
CA ALA A 69 21.48 17.86 -0.57
C ALA A 69 20.64 17.09 0.45
N ILE A 70 20.80 15.77 0.48
CA ILE A 70 20.26 14.90 1.53
C ILE A 70 21.40 14.17 2.23
N GLN A 71 21.16 13.77 3.48
CA GLN A 71 22.09 12.93 4.24
C GLN A 71 21.44 11.58 4.54
N VAL A 72 22.09 10.50 4.10
CA VAL A 72 21.64 9.12 4.34
C VAL A 72 22.80 8.32 4.89
N ARG A 73 22.65 7.79 6.11
CA ARG A 73 23.69 7.00 6.82
C ARG A 73 25.06 7.70 6.83
N GLY A 74 25.05 9.01 7.08
CA GLY A 74 26.26 9.84 7.12
C GLY A 74 26.84 10.26 5.77
N LYS A 75 26.31 9.77 4.64
CA LYS A 75 26.73 10.18 3.30
C LYS A 75 25.84 11.31 2.78
N VAL A 76 26.48 12.33 2.20
CA VAL A 76 25.79 13.41 1.50
C VAL A 76 25.56 13.00 0.04
N ILE A 77 24.34 13.21 -0.44
CA ILE A 77 23.94 12.98 -1.83
C ILE A 77 23.36 14.28 -2.36
N ILE A 78 23.89 14.75 -3.49
CA ILE A 78 23.36 15.90 -4.22
C ILE A 78 22.43 15.40 -5.32
N VAL A 79 21.26 16.01 -5.43
CA VAL A 79 20.26 15.70 -6.46
C VAL A 79 19.86 16.96 -7.23
N ARG A 80 19.54 16.80 -8.51
CA ARG A 80 18.69 17.75 -9.23
C ARG A 80 17.24 17.47 -8.87
N ALA A 81 16.57 18.45 -8.28
CA ALA A 81 15.17 18.42 -7.91
C ALA A 81 14.34 19.24 -8.91
N TYR A 82 13.50 18.56 -9.69
CA TYR A 82 12.51 19.15 -10.58
C TYR A 82 11.15 19.02 -9.90
N GLU A 83 10.65 20.11 -9.33
CA GLU A 83 9.42 20.09 -8.52
C GLU A 83 8.27 20.78 -9.26
N ASN A 84 7.05 20.27 -9.08
CA ASN A 84 5.82 20.73 -9.73
C ASN A 84 5.82 20.56 -11.27
N VAL A 85 6.36 19.45 -11.77
CA VAL A 85 6.31 19.10 -13.19
C VAL A 85 4.90 18.64 -13.54
N VAL A 86 4.15 19.43 -14.31
CA VAL A 86 2.81 19.06 -14.80
C VAL A 86 2.95 17.97 -15.86
N TYR A 87 2.27 16.83 -15.67
CA TYR A 87 2.46 15.63 -16.50
C TYR A 87 1.36 15.41 -17.57
N VAL A 88 0.41 16.33 -17.69
CA VAL A 88 -0.68 16.33 -18.69
C VAL A 88 -0.80 17.69 -19.36
N ALA A 89 -1.18 17.73 -20.65
CA ALA A 89 -1.27 19.00 -21.38
C ALA A 89 -2.45 19.88 -20.91
N HIS A 90 -3.52 19.24 -20.42
CA HIS A 90 -4.78 19.88 -20.01
C HIS A 90 -5.20 19.40 -18.60
N PRO A 91 -4.46 19.77 -17.54
CA PRO A 91 -4.85 19.40 -16.18
C PRO A 91 -6.17 20.08 -15.80
N GLN A 92 -7.00 19.36 -15.04
CA GLN A 92 -8.16 19.90 -14.35
C GLN A 92 -7.76 20.64 -13.06
N ASP A 93 -6.74 20.16 -12.36
CA ASP A 93 -6.10 20.81 -11.20
C ASP A 93 -4.59 20.49 -11.17
N PRO A 94 -3.72 21.41 -11.64
CA PRO A 94 -2.27 21.21 -11.67
C PRO A 94 -1.64 21.05 -10.28
N THR A 95 -2.37 21.36 -9.20
CA THR A 95 -1.92 21.09 -7.82
C THR A 95 -1.73 19.59 -7.58
N TYR A 96 -2.59 18.77 -8.18
CA TYR A 96 -2.58 17.32 -8.05
C TYR A 96 -2.09 16.64 -9.32
N GLU A 97 -2.29 17.24 -10.48
CA GLU A 97 -1.80 16.75 -11.77
C GLU A 97 -0.37 17.20 -12.07
N SER A 98 0.50 17.12 -11.06
CA SER A 98 1.93 17.40 -11.14
C SER A 98 2.76 16.38 -10.35
N MET A 99 4.05 16.27 -10.66
CA MET A 99 4.98 15.35 -10.02
C MET A 99 6.30 16.03 -9.67
N ASN A 100 7.02 15.44 -8.71
CA ASN A 100 8.40 15.82 -8.38
C ASN A 100 9.35 14.72 -8.87
N ILE A 101 10.46 15.13 -9.49
CA ILE A 101 11.50 14.24 -10.02
C ILE A 101 12.82 14.58 -9.32
N TYR A 102 13.47 13.59 -8.74
CA TYR A 102 14.76 13.73 -8.06
C TYR A 102 15.78 12.80 -8.70
N ILE A 103 16.83 13.39 -9.28
CA ILE A 103 17.87 12.66 -10.02
C ILE A 103 19.21 12.87 -9.34
N PRO A 104 19.96 11.81 -8.98
CA PRO A 104 21.32 11.96 -8.46
C PRO A 104 22.20 12.78 -9.40
N GLN A 105 22.82 13.85 -8.88
CA GLN A 105 23.66 14.77 -9.65
C GLN A 105 24.84 14.04 -10.32
N ALA A 106 25.31 12.95 -9.71
CA ALA A 106 26.42 12.14 -10.22
C ALA A 106 26.19 11.62 -11.66
N TYR A 107 24.93 11.37 -12.05
CA TYR A 107 24.59 10.89 -13.39
C TYR A 107 24.85 11.92 -14.49
N PHE A 108 24.81 13.21 -14.17
CA PHE A 108 25.13 14.28 -15.12
C PHE A 108 26.63 14.42 -15.39
N TYR A 109 27.47 13.69 -14.64
CA TYR A 109 28.92 13.63 -14.81
C TYR A 109 29.39 12.23 -15.25
N GLY A 110 28.48 11.37 -15.72
CA GLY A 110 28.80 10.01 -16.19
C GLY A 110 29.24 9.05 -15.07
N GLN A 111 29.00 9.39 -13.80
CA GLN A 111 29.35 8.53 -12.67
C GLN A 111 28.31 7.42 -12.49
N THR A 112 28.72 6.35 -11.80
CA THR A 112 27.85 5.23 -11.45
C THR A 112 27.54 5.20 -9.96
N ILE A 113 26.32 4.80 -9.57
CA ILE A 113 25.94 4.62 -8.16
C ILE A 113 25.46 3.18 -7.96
N ASN A 114 26.17 2.41 -7.14
CA ASN A 114 25.88 1.00 -6.83
C ASN A 114 25.66 0.09 -8.06
N GLY A 115 26.36 0.39 -9.16
CA GLY A 115 26.28 -0.34 -10.42
C GLY A 115 25.26 0.20 -11.42
N TYR A 116 24.45 1.19 -11.05
CA TYR A 116 23.59 1.90 -11.99
C TYR A 116 24.33 3.05 -12.68
N THR A 117 24.02 3.25 -13.94
CA THR A 117 24.45 4.36 -14.80
C THR A 117 23.29 5.32 -15.02
N VAL A 118 23.57 6.42 -15.74
CA VAL A 118 22.55 7.36 -16.21
C VAL A 118 21.44 6.69 -17.02
N ASP A 119 21.71 5.61 -17.76
CA ASP A 119 20.74 4.95 -18.65
C ASP A 119 20.08 3.71 -18.04
N THR A 120 20.60 3.21 -16.90
CA THR A 120 20.15 1.92 -16.33
C THR A 120 19.52 2.05 -14.95
N ALA A 121 19.54 3.25 -14.36
CA ALA A 121 18.98 3.49 -13.04
C ALA A 121 17.46 3.26 -13.06
N PRO A 122 16.91 2.40 -12.17
CA PRO A 122 15.47 2.24 -12.10
C PRO A 122 14.81 3.49 -11.51
N ILE A 123 13.53 3.67 -11.84
CA ILE A 123 12.71 4.78 -11.33
C ILE A 123 11.83 4.24 -10.20
N PHE A 124 12.13 4.62 -8.97
CA PHE A 124 11.28 4.38 -7.82
C PHE A 124 10.16 5.41 -7.77
N MET A 125 8.92 4.96 -7.84
CA MET A 125 7.74 5.81 -8.00
C MET A 125 6.75 5.71 -6.83
N PRO A 126 7.03 6.35 -5.68
CA PRO A 126 6.12 6.37 -4.54
C PRO A 126 4.99 7.40 -4.71
N ASN A 127 3.81 7.07 -4.20
CA ASN A 127 2.68 8.01 -4.12
C ASN A 127 2.21 8.23 -2.67
N ALA A 128 1.63 9.41 -2.41
CA ALA A 128 1.15 9.83 -1.09
C ALA A 128 -0.35 9.59 -0.85
N ILE A 129 -1.00 8.81 -1.72
CA ILE A 129 -2.46 8.63 -1.70
C ILE A 129 -2.86 7.75 -0.52
N GLY A 130 -3.83 8.21 0.26
CA GLY A 130 -4.41 7.49 1.39
C GLY A 130 -5.92 7.68 1.45
N GLY A 131 -6.67 6.61 1.71
CA GLY A 131 -8.14 6.66 1.75
C GLY A 131 -8.80 7.18 0.46
N TYR A 132 -8.12 7.02 -0.69
CA TYR A 132 -8.49 7.57 -2.00
C TYR A 132 -8.68 9.10 -2.04
N MET A 133 -8.11 9.80 -1.06
CA MET A 133 -8.08 11.26 -0.98
C MET A 133 -7.08 11.84 -2.00
N PRO A 134 -7.27 13.09 -2.46
CA PRO A 134 -6.29 13.74 -3.31
C PRO A 134 -4.95 13.85 -2.59
N ALA A 135 -3.86 13.72 -3.33
CA ALA A 135 -2.50 13.77 -2.80
C ALA A 135 -1.60 14.57 -3.72
N LYS A 136 -0.82 15.49 -3.15
CA LYS A 136 0.24 16.19 -3.87
C LYS A 136 1.45 15.26 -4.05
N ALA A 137 2.31 15.61 -5.00
CA ALA A 137 3.64 15.03 -5.11
C ALA A 137 4.40 15.14 -3.78
N MET A 138 5.14 14.08 -3.42
CA MET A 138 5.94 14.08 -2.20
C MET A 138 7.18 14.96 -2.37
N GLU A 139 7.52 15.70 -1.32
CA GLU A 139 8.75 16.51 -1.28
C GLU A 139 9.90 15.72 -0.65
N LEU A 140 11.10 15.82 -1.22
CA LEU A 140 12.30 15.16 -0.69
C LEU A 140 12.75 15.75 0.66
N GLY A 141 12.43 17.03 0.92
CA GLY A 141 12.88 17.75 2.12
C GLY A 141 14.40 17.91 2.21
N GLY A 142 15.09 17.96 1.06
CA GLY A 142 16.53 18.19 1.01
C GLY A 142 16.92 19.64 1.28
N MET A 143 18.13 19.86 1.78
CA MET A 143 18.71 21.19 1.94
C MET A 143 19.02 21.77 0.57
N LYS A 144 18.45 22.91 0.19
CA LYS A 144 18.82 23.60 -1.05
C LYS A 144 20.28 24.06 -0.97
N VAL A 145 21.07 23.76 -2.01
CA VAL A 145 22.50 24.06 -2.09
C VAL A 145 22.85 24.70 -3.43
N ASN A 146 23.99 25.38 -3.51
CA ASN A 146 24.53 25.97 -4.75
C ASN A 146 25.83 25.28 -5.21
N THR A 147 26.13 24.11 -4.66
CA THR A 147 27.32 23.31 -5.01
C THR A 147 26.92 21.95 -5.55
N THR A 148 27.77 21.40 -6.40
CA THR A 148 27.67 20.02 -6.88
C THR A 148 28.63 19.07 -6.16
N ASP A 149 29.50 19.60 -5.29
CA ASP A 149 30.43 18.83 -4.48
C ASP A 149 29.80 18.46 -3.12
N PRO A 150 29.55 17.17 -2.84
CA PRO A 150 29.00 16.73 -1.55
C PRO A 150 29.87 17.10 -0.35
N SER A 151 31.20 17.27 -0.52
CA SER A 151 32.13 17.58 0.56
C SER A 151 32.04 19.03 1.05
N GLU A 152 31.46 19.91 0.24
CA GLU A 152 31.23 21.32 0.57
C GLU A 152 29.94 21.54 1.38
N VAL A 153 29.12 20.50 1.55
CA VAL A 153 27.84 20.59 2.25
C VAL A 153 28.00 20.23 3.73
N ASN A 154 27.81 21.25 4.58
CA ASN A 154 27.76 21.07 6.03
C ASN A 154 26.31 21.00 6.50
N PHE A 155 25.86 19.81 6.89
CA PHE A 155 24.59 19.68 7.60
C PHE A 155 24.73 20.22 9.02
N PRO A 156 23.76 21.01 9.51
CA PRO A 156 23.74 21.38 10.92
C PRO A 156 23.73 20.09 11.77
N PRO A 157 24.44 20.06 12.90
CA PRO A 157 24.38 18.92 13.81
C PRO A 157 22.90 18.64 14.13
N PRO A 158 22.50 17.37 14.27
CA PRO A 158 21.14 17.03 14.67
C PRO A 158 20.79 17.87 15.89
N ALA A 159 19.60 18.49 15.89
CA ALA A 159 19.14 19.24 17.05
C ALA A 159 19.32 18.32 18.27
N LYS A 160 20.15 18.72 19.23
CA LYS A 160 20.29 17.95 20.47
C LYS A 160 18.89 17.84 21.04
N ASP A 161 18.37 16.63 21.12
CA ASP A 161 17.24 16.35 21.98
C ASP A 161 17.54 17.03 23.31
N LYS A 162 16.63 17.86 23.79
CA LYS A 162 16.69 18.31 25.19
C LYS A 162 16.44 17.08 26.05
N GLU A 163 17.43 16.21 26.16
CA GLU A 163 17.59 15.33 27.30
C GLU A 163 17.55 16.26 28.51
N ARG A 164 16.44 16.20 29.23
CA ARG A 164 16.36 16.71 30.59
C ARG A 164 17.53 16.06 31.33
N ALA A 165 18.54 16.85 31.62
CA ALA A 165 19.55 16.54 32.60
C ALA A 165 18.83 16.10 33.88
N LYS A 166 18.79 14.78 34.12
CA LYS A 166 18.66 14.27 35.48
C LYS A 166 19.98 14.62 36.14
N GLY A 167 20.00 15.78 36.79
CA GLY A 167 21.07 16.16 37.68
C GLY A 167 21.24 15.07 38.73
N ASP A 168 22.42 14.46 38.69
CA ASP A 168 22.99 13.64 39.73
C ASP A 168 23.09 14.50 41.00
N ASN A 169 22.09 14.42 41.88
CA ASN A 169 22.14 15.09 43.18
C ASN A 169 22.33 14.03 44.26
N ARG A 170 23.61 13.69 44.49
CA ARG A 170 24.05 13.02 45.72
C ARG A 170 23.78 13.96 46.88
N GLN A 171 22.81 13.63 47.73
CA GLN A 171 22.65 14.27 49.03
C GLN A 171 23.47 13.51 50.08
N ALA A 172 24.36 14.24 50.74
CA ALA A 172 24.89 13.96 52.08
C ALA A 172 24.50 15.16 52.98
N PRO A 173 24.46 15.00 54.32
CA PRO A 173 23.25 15.18 55.12
C PRO A 173 23.08 16.58 55.71
N ALA A 174 21.82 16.98 55.96
CA ALA A 174 21.48 18.13 56.78
C ALA A 174 21.00 17.68 58.18
N LYS A 175 21.59 18.29 59.21
CA LYS A 175 21.22 18.18 60.61
C LYS A 175 20.02 19.09 60.94
N ASP A 176 19.31 18.63 61.96
CA ASP A 176 18.52 19.35 62.98
C ASP A 176 17.30 20.20 62.57
N GLY A 177 16.13 19.64 62.90
CA GLY A 177 15.27 20.23 63.93
C GLY A 177 14.22 21.26 63.50
N GLN A 178 12.98 20.80 63.28
CA GLN A 178 11.77 21.17 64.03
C GLN A 178 10.50 20.69 63.31
N GLN A 179 9.57 20.12 64.08
CA GLN A 179 8.23 19.64 63.74
C GLN A 179 7.22 20.38 64.66
N PRO A 180 5.88 20.24 64.52
CA PRO A 180 4.94 20.21 63.39
C PRO A 180 3.79 21.25 63.64
N PRO A 181 2.58 21.17 63.00
CA PRO A 181 1.52 20.28 63.52
C PRO A 181 0.61 19.63 62.45
N ALA A 182 -0.13 18.59 62.87
CA ALA A 182 -1.08 17.80 62.08
C ALA A 182 -2.55 18.31 62.20
N PRO A 183 -3.44 18.02 61.23
CA PRO A 183 -4.89 18.22 61.39
C PRO A 183 -5.68 16.92 61.67
N PRO A 184 -6.92 17.02 62.20
CA PRO A 184 -7.62 15.94 62.90
C PRO A 184 -8.59 15.10 62.01
N LYS A 185 -9.11 14.02 62.62
CA LYS A 185 -10.01 12.99 62.04
C LYS A 185 -11.52 13.26 62.27
N ALA A 186 -12.30 12.85 61.25
CA ALA A 186 -13.62 12.18 61.20
C ALA A 186 -14.89 12.80 61.82
N GLN A 187 -16.01 12.77 61.06
CA GLN A 187 -17.27 12.10 61.45
C GLN A 187 -18.34 12.04 60.33
N ASP A 188 -19.32 11.16 60.55
CA ASP A 188 -20.22 10.43 59.65
C ASP A 188 -21.44 11.19 59.08
N GLY A 189 -22.01 10.61 58.01
CA GLY A 189 -23.46 10.40 57.85
C GLY A 189 -24.27 11.42 57.07
N GLN A 190 -24.76 11.04 55.88
CA GLN A 190 -26.18 11.04 55.47
C GLN A 190 -26.37 10.76 53.96
N GLN A 191 -27.37 9.95 53.65
CA GLN A 191 -27.84 9.57 52.30
C GLN A 191 -28.65 10.70 51.62
N PRO A 192 -28.90 10.62 50.29
CA PRO A 192 -29.24 11.76 49.43
C PRO A 192 -30.74 11.93 49.17
N PRO A 193 -31.16 13.05 48.54
CA PRO A 193 -32.40 13.10 47.78
C PRO A 193 -32.19 13.16 46.25
N ALA A 194 -33.24 12.72 45.56
CA ALA A 194 -33.39 12.34 44.15
C ALA A 194 -33.56 13.55 43.17
N PRO A 195 -33.67 13.32 41.83
CA PRO A 195 -33.47 14.34 40.80
C PRO A 195 -34.76 15.09 40.40
N PRO A 196 -34.66 16.27 39.76
CA PRO A 196 -35.75 16.84 38.98
C PRO A 196 -35.60 16.58 37.47
N LYS A 197 -36.76 16.54 36.80
CA LYS A 197 -37.01 16.23 35.39
C LYS A 197 -36.98 17.47 34.49
N ASP A 198 -36.71 17.20 33.21
CA ASP A 198 -37.10 17.87 31.96
C ASP A 198 -36.99 19.39 31.77
N GLY A 199 -36.19 19.76 30.77
CA GLY A 199 -36.64 20.60 29.64
C GLY A 199 -36.62 22.12 29.83
N GLN A 200 -35.48 22.75 29.48
CA GLN A 200 -35.39 24.02 28.72
C GLN A 200 -33.92 24.46 28.54
N GLN A 201 -33.52 24.73 27.29
CA GLN A 201 -32.36 25.55 26.88
C GLN A 201 -32.78 27.04 26.96
N PRO A 202 -31.90 28.08 26.83
CA PRO A 202 -30.42 28.21 26.68
C PRO A 202 -29.88 29.32 27.68
N PRO A 203 -28.72 30.04 27.58
CA PRO A 203 -27.71 30.19 26.51
C PRO A 203 -26.22 30.14 26.94
N ALA A 204 -25.35 30.34 25.94
CA ALA A 204 -23.90 30.25 25.99
C ALA A 204 -23.20 31.30 26.88
N ALA A 205 -22.18 30.89 27.64
CA ALA A 205 -20.99 31.70 27.93
C ALA A 205 -19.80 30.85 28.42
N GLN A 206 -18.65 31.22 27.86
CA GLN A 206 -17.25 31.05 28.23
C GLN A 206 -16.87 30.46 29.60
N GLY A 207 -15.95 29.48 29.53
CA GLY A 207 -14.64 29.55 30.20
C GLY A 207 -14.60 29.10 31.66
N ASP A 208 -14.15 27.86 31.89
CA ASP A 208 -13.43 27.56 33.14
C ASP A 208 -12.45 26.38 33.03
N LYS A 209 -11.37 26.52 33.81
CA LYS A 209 -10.16 25.69 33.85
C LYS A 209 -10.44 24.27 34.37
N PRO A 210 -9.73 23.22 33.91
CA PRO A 210 -9.93 21.87 34.40
C PRO A 210 -9.32 21.65 35.79
N MET A 211 -10.12 21.04 36.68
CA MET A 211 -9.70 20.52 37.98
C MET A 211 -8.79 19.29 37.86
N ALA A 212 -7.89 19.16 38.84
CA ALA A 212 -6.80 18.19 38.92
C ALA A 212 -7.25 16.73 39.04
N GLN A 213 -6.56 15.86 38.29
CA GLN A 213 -6.68 14.40 38.31
C GLN A 213 -6.10 13.81 39.60
N GLY A 214 -6.92 13.02 40.29
CA GLY A 214 -6.48 12.08 41.34
C GLY A 214 -5.83 10.84 40.74
N GLN A 215 -4.70 10.45 41.33
CA GLN A 215 -3.80 9.37 40.92
C GLN A 215 -4.46 7.98 40.93
N ARG A 216 -4.31 7.21 39.83
CA ARG A 216 -4.37 5.74 39.83
C ARG A 216 -3.29 5.16 38.91
N GLY A 217 -2.54 4.20 39.48
CA GLY A 217 -1.64 3.20 38.88
C GLY A 217 -1.02 3.45 37.50
N HIS A 218 0.28 3.74 37.48
CA HIS A 218 1.12 3.71 36.27
C HIS A 218 1.26 2.27 35.73
N MET A 219 0.57 1.95 34.63
CA MET A 219 1.12 1.04 33.62
C MET A 219 2.11 1.82 32.75
N PRO A 220 3.25 1.23 32.33
CA PRO A 220 4.14 1.91 31.39
C PRO A 220 3.37 2.19 30.09
N PRO A 221 3.44 3.41 29.54
CA PRO A 221 2.83 3.67 28.25
C PRO A 221 3.44 2.74 27.21
N PRO A 222 2.67 2.24 26.23
CA PRO A 222 3.26 1.58 25.07
C PRO A 222 4.27 2.55 24.45
N PRO A 223 5.36 2.05 23.83
CA PRO A 223 6.31 2.93 23.16
C PRO A 223 5.52 3.86 22.26
N ARG A 224 5.69 5.17 22.49
CA ARG A 224 5.16 6.18 21.59
C ARG A 224 5.72 5.81 20.23
N GLY A 225 4.85 5.38 19.32
CA GLY A 225 5.20 5.34 17.91
C GLY A 225 5.80 6.69 17.58
N GLU A 226 7.05 6.67 17.10
CA GLU A 226 7.75 7.85 16.66
C GLU A 226 6.80 8.64 15.74
N ARG A 227 6.56 9.87 16.15
CA ARG A 227 5.88 10.87 15.32
C ARG A 227 6.80 11.13 14.14
N ASP A 228 6.18 11.42 13.00
CA ASP A 228 6.81 11.66 11.71
C ASP A 228 7.40 10.40 11.09
N ASN A 229 6.53 9.58 10.46
CA ASN A 229 6.99 8.87 9.27
C ASN A 229 7.45 9.96 8.30
N ASP A 230 8.75 10.23 8.29
CA ASP A 230 9.39 10.98 7.23
C ASP A 230 9.04 10.25 5.93
N ARG A 231 7.98 10.71 5.25
CA ARG A 231 7.51 10.10 4.01
C ARG A 231 8.60 10.15 2.93
N SER A 232 9.64 10.97 3.13
CA SER A 232 10.82 11.00 2.28
C SER A 232 11.88 9.94 2.60
N ALA A 233 11.78 9.16 3.68
CA ALA A 233 12.78 8.16 4.05
C ALA A 233 13.00 7.11 2.94
N ALA A 234 11.92 6.60 2.36
CA ALA A 234 11.98 5.69 1.21
C ALA A 234 12.62 6.38 0.00
N MET A 235 12.26 7.64 -0.29
CA MET A 235 12.84 8.42 -1.38
C MET A 235 14.35 8.64 -1.20
N LYS A 236 14.77 9.03 0.00
CA LYS A 236 16.17 9.24 0.37
C LYS A 236 16.98 7.95 0.25
N GLU A 237 16.46 6.82 0.73
CA GLU A 237 17.13 5.52 0.59
C GLU A 237 17.20 5.09 -0.88
N ALA A 238 16.15 5.29 -1.69
CA ALA A 238 16.17 5.02 -3.13
C ALA A 238 17.27 5.81 -3.85
N LEU A 239 17.38 7.11 -3.57
CA LEU A 239 18.44 7.97 -4.11
C LEU A 239 19.85 7.50 -3.65
N ALA A 240 19.99 7.10 -2.39
CA ALA A 240 21.23 6.53 -1.86
C ALA A 240 21.60 5.19 -2.53
N LYS A 241 20.61 4.48 -3.03
CA LYS A 241 20.79 3.25 -3.81
C LYS A 241 21.12 3.49 -5.28
N GLY A 242 21.10 4.74 -5.75
CA GLY A 242 21.34 5.09 -7.15
C GLY A 242 20.07 5.05 -8.01
N MET A 243 18.90 5.00 -7.39
CA MET A 243 17.65 5.06 -8.14
C MET A 243 17.29 6.51 -8.41
N ILE A 244 16.43 6.71 -9.40
CA ILE A 244 15.73 7.98 -9.59
C ILE A 244 14.42 7.90 -8.83
N VAL A 245 14.00 9.02 -8.25
CA VAL A 245 12.71 9.10 -7.55
C VAL A 245 11.77 10.00 -8.33
N VAL A 246 10.58 9.47 -8.64
CA VAL A 246 9.49 10.26 -9.21
C VAL A 246 8.29 10.13 -8.29
N SER A 247 7.82 11.22 -7.69
CA SER A 247 6.60 11.18 -6.89
C SER A 247 5.47 11.94 -7.60
N PRO A 248 4.49 11.23 -8.19
CA PRO A 248 3.31 11.87 -8.76
C PRO A 248 2.30 12.26 -7.68
N GLY A 249 1.72 13.45 -7.85
CA GLY A 249 0.42 13.77 -7.26
C GLY A 249 -0.70 13.10 -8.06
N ALA A 250 -1.88 13.04 -7.44
CA ALA A 250 -3.11 12.58 -8.09
C ALA A 250 -4.34 13.22 -7.45
N ARG A 251 -5.37 13.44 -8.26
CA ARG A 251 -6.71 13.82 -7.81
C ARG A 251 -7.30 12.73 -6.92
N GLY A 252 -8.37 13.07 -6.22
CA GLY A 252 -9.05 12.10 -5.35
C GLY A 252 -10.45 12.52 -4.92
N ARG A 253 -11.10 11.61 -4.21
CA ARG A 253 -12.57 11.53 -4.10
C ARG A 253 -13.29 12.75 -3.53
N THR A 254 -12.59 13.65 -2.84
CA THR A 254 -13.16 14.84 -2.19
C THR A 254 -13.04 16.12 -3.03
N LEU A 255 -12.44 16.06 -4.21
CA LEU A 255 -12.27 17.24 -5.05
C LEU A 255 -13.59 17.63 -5.73
N GLN A 256 -13.96 18.90 -5.53
CA GLN A 256 -15.18 19.52 -6.03
C GLN A 256 -14.85 20.86 -6.69
N ALA A 257 -15.41 21.12 -7.87
CA ALA A 257 -15.27 22.37 -8.59
C ALA A 257 -16.21 23.45 -8.01
N GLN A 258 -16.02 24.70 -8.44
CA GLN A 258 -16.81 25.83 -7.96
C GLN A 258 -18.30 25.73 -8.30
N ASP A 259 -18.63 25.06 -9.41
CA ASP A 259 -20.01 24.80 -9.84
C ASP A 259 -20.67 23.63 -9.09
N GLY A 260 -19.96 23.03 -8.13
CA GLY A 260 -20.45 21.93 -7.31
C GLY A 260 -20.24 20.54 -7.91
N SER A 261 -19.71 20.43 -9.12
CA SER A 261 -19.38 19.14 -9.74
C SER A 261 -18.15 18.49 -9.12
N TYR A 262 -18.05 17.16 -9.21
CA TYR A 262 -16.90 16.41 -8.69
C TYR A 262 -15.96 15.96 -9.82
N TYR A 263 -14.66 16.15 -9.62
CA TYR A 263 -13.66 15.87 -10.66
C TYR A 263 -12.52 14.95 -10.22
N GLY A 264 -12.60 14.42 -9.00
CA GLY A 264 -11.63 13.47 -8.45
C GLY A 264 -12.21 12.09 -8.09
N LYS A 265 -13.43 11.80 -8.52
CA LYS A 265 -14.07 10.47 -8.35
C LYS A 265 -13.38 9.40 -9.19
N ALA A 266 -13.65 8.12 -8.92
CA ALA A 266 -13.13 7.04 -9.75
C ALA A 266 -13.50 7.25 -11.24
N PRO A 267 -12.54 7.10 -12.19
CA PRO A 267 -11.20 6.54 -12.04
C PRO A 267 -10.08 7.61 -12.02
N ALA A 268 -10.35 8.86 -11.62
CA ALA A 268 -9.42 9.98 -11.78
C ALA A 268 -8.01 9.71 -11.23
N ALA A 269 -7.91 9.20 -9.99
CA ALA A 269 -6.61 8.96 -9.35
C ALA A 269 -5.72 7.97 -10.11
N ILE A 270 -6.29 6.88 -10.67
CA ILE A 270 -5.50 5.92 -11.46
C ILE A 270 -5.16 6.47 -12.85
N VAL A 271 -6.06 7.26 -13.45
CA VAL A 271 -5.79 7.95 -14.73
C VAL A 271 -4.61 8.91 -14.57
N ASP A 272 -4.55 9.64 -13.46
CA ASP A 272 -3.47 10.56 -13.13
C ASP A 272 -2.11 9.85 -13.01
N LEU A 273 -2.06 8.74 -12.26
CA LEU A 273 -0.84 7.93 -12.14
C LEU A 273 -0.41 7.34 -13.50
N LYS A 274 -1.36 6.90 -14.33
CA LYS A 274 -1.08 6.42 -15.70
C LYS A 274 -0.51 7.55 -16.55
N ALA A 275 -1.07 8.74 -16.49
CA ALA A 275 -0.58 9.89 -17.24
C ALA A 275 0.85 10.28 -16.82
N ALA A 276 1.17 10.21 -15.52
CA ALA A 276 2.53 10.40 -15.03
C ALA A 276 3.50 9.35 -15.61
N VAL A 277 3.11 8.07 -15.64
CA VAL A 277 3.94 7.01 -16.28
C VAL A 277 4.12 7.27 -17.77
N ARG A 278 3.08 7.70 -18.49
CA ARG A 278 3.20 8.08 -19.92
C ARG A 278 4.17 9.24 -20.13
N TYR A 279 4.17 10.23 -19.24
CA TYR A 279 5.13 11.31 -19.29
C TYR A 279 6.57 10.77 -19.19
N LEU A 280 6.84 9.85 -18.26
CA LEU A 280 8.18 9.27 -18.09
C LEU A 280 8.61 8.49 -19.33
N HIS A 281 7.75 7.61 -19.87
CA HIS A 281 8.05 6.87 -21.10
C HIS A 281 8.25 7.78 -22.32
N ALA A 282 7.43 8.84 -22.46
CA ALA A 282 7.59 9.79 -23.56
C ALA A 282 8.92 10.58 -23.49
N ASN A 283 9.49 10.70 -22.30
CA ASN A 283 10.73 11.44 -22.03
C ASN A 283 11.93 10.53 -21.73
N ASP A 284 11.81 9.21 -21.89
CA ASP A 284 12.84 8.21 -21.56
C ASP A 284 14.21 8.55 -22.15
N LYS A 285 14.25 8.99 -23.42
CA LYS A 285 15.51 9.39 -24.09
C LYS A 285 16.16 10.65 -23.53
N ALA A 286 15.39 11.53 -22.91
CA ALA A 286 15.85 12.83 -22.43
C ALA A 286 16.13 12.84 -20.92
N MET A 287 15.46 11.97 -20.18
CA MET A 287 15.56 11.89 -18.73
C MET A 287 16.56 10.78 -18.35
N PRO A 288 17.51 11.05 -17.43
CA PRO A 288 18.23 9.97 -16.76
C PRO A 288 17.27 8.90 -16.21
N GLY A 289 17.73 7.65 -16.19
CA GLY A 289 16.98 6.48 -15.77
C GLY A 289 16.46 5.66 -16.93
N ASP A 290 15.84 4.53 -16.59
CA ASP A 290 15.20 3.62 -17.52
C ASP A 290 13.69 3.61 -17.24
N ALA A 291 12.88 4.23 -18.10
CA ALA A 291 11.43 4.24 -17.98
C ALA A 291 10.81 2.84 -18.16
N ASN A 292 11.55 1.87 -18.70
CA ASN A 292 11.13 0.47 -18.71
C ASN A 292 11.34 -0.22 -17.35
N LYS A 293 11.96 0.46 -16.37
CA LYS A 293 12.17 0.00 -14.99
C LYS A 293 11.52 0.92 -13.96
N ILE A 294 10.25 1.28 -14.19
CA ILE A 294 9.43 2.00 -13.20
C ILE A 294 8.89 1.02 -12.15
N ILE A 295 9.15 1.30 -10.87
CA ILE A 295 8.66 0.52 -9.72
C ILE A 295 7.69 1.38 -8.91
N ALA A 296 6.40 1.08 -9.00
CA ALA A 296 5.38 1.78 -8.22
C ALA A 296 5.46 1.35 -6.74
N ASN A 297 5.37 2.31 -5.81
CA ASN A 297 5.31 2.04 -4.37
C ASN A 297 4.13 2.79 -3.73
N GLY A 298 3.43 2.15 -2.80
CA GLY A 298 2.34 2.78 -2.08
C GLY A 298 1.94 2.03 -0.81
N THR A 299 1.14 2.71 0.01
CA THR A 299 0.51 2.15 1.22
C THR A 299 -1.00 2.34 1.16
N SER A 300 -1.80 1.41 1.66
CA SER A 300 -3.26 1.56 1.77
C SER A 300 -3.94 1.74 0.39
N ALA A 301 -4.78 2.76 0.22
CA ALA A 301 -5.32 3.15 -1.08
C ALA A 301 -4.23 3.49 -2.12
N GLY A 302 -3.11 4.08 -1.69
CA GLY A 302 -1.95 4.30 -2.57
C GLY A 302 -1.31 3.00 -3.04
N ALA A 303 -1.30 1.95 -2.20
CA ALA A 303 -0.90 0.61 -2.62
C ALA A 303 -1.92 -0.02 -3.56
N ALA A 304 -3.23 0.20 -3.33
CA ALA A 304 -4.27 -0.28 -4.23
C ALA A 304 -4.12 0.32 -5.64
N LEU A 305 -3.79 1.62 -5.73
CA LEU A 305 -3.51 2.29 -6.99
C LEU A 305 -2.18 1.86 -7.62
N SER A 306 -1.14 1.58 -6.84
CA SER A 306 0.10 0.97 -7.36
C SER A 306 -0.14 -0.43 -7.94
N VAL A 307 -0.97 -1.24 -7.26
CA VAL A 307 -1.39 -2.56 -7.76
C VAL A 307 -2.20 -2.43 -9.04
N LEU A 308 -3.17 -1.52 -9.05
CA LEU A 308 -4.01 -1.29 -10.23
C LEU A 308 -3.19 -0.80 -11.41
N LEU A 309 -2.23 0.10 -11.18
CA LEU A 309 -1.30 0.57 -12.20
C LEU A 309 -0.50 -0.59 -12.81
N GLY A 310 0.05 -1.47 -11.97
CA GLY A 310 0.77 -2.66 -12.43
C GLY A 310 -0.12 -3.70 -13.11
N ALA A 311 -1.41 -3.79 -12.75
CA ALA A 311 -2.33 -4.77 -13.33
C ALA A 311 -2.93 -4.31 -14.67
N THR A 312 -2.85 -3.02 -15.00
CA THR A 312 -3.66 -2.42 -16.07
C THR A 312 -2.85 -1.66 -17.12
N GLY A 313 -1.56 -1.95 -17.28
CA GLY A 313 -0.72 -1.29 -18.26
C GLY A 313 -1.32 -1.37 -19.67
N ASN A 314 -1.43 -0.22 -20.34
CA ASN A 314 -1.95 -0.04 -21.69
C ASN A 314 -3.42 -0.47 -21.89
N GLN A 315 -4.21 -0.56 -20.81
CA GLN A 315 -5.62 -0.92 -20.90
C GLN A 315 -6.45 0.17 -21.59
N SER A 316 -7.17 -0.19 -22.65
CA SER A 316 -7.94 0.74 -23.48
C SER A 316 -9.09 1.43 -22.74
N ALA A 317 -9.58 0.83 -21.65
CA ALA A 317 -10.62 1.41 -20.81
C ALA A 317 -10.23 2.80 -20.25
N TYR A 318 -8.94 3.08 -20.07
CA TYR A 318 -8.46 4.36 -19.55
C TYR A 318 -8.23 5.42 -20.65
N GLU A 319 -8.20 5.02 -21.93
CA GLU A 319 -7.81 5.94 -23.01
C GLU A 319 -8.72 7.15 -23.22
N PRO A 320 -10.05 7.05 -23.09
CA PRO A 320 -10.91 8.23 -23.18
C PRO A 320 -10.51 9.31 -22.15
N TYR A 321 -10.17 8.89 -20.93
CA TYR A 321 -9.77 9.80 -19.85
C TYR A 321 -8.37 10.37 -20.08
N LEU A 322 -7.42 9.54 -20.50
CA LEU A 322 -6.03 9.97 -20.78
C LEU A 322 -5.98 10.97 -21.94
N LYS A 323 -6.80 10.75 -22.99
CA LYS A 323 -6.96 11.70 -24.09
C LYS A 323 -7.58 13.02 -23.64
N GLN A 324 -8.58 12.97 -22.76
CA GLN A 324 -9.21 14.17 -22.22
C GLN A 324 -8.21 15.08 -21.50
N LEU A 325 -7.27 14.51 -20.75
CA LEU A 325 -6.22 15.28 -20.07
C LEU A 325 -5.07 15.69 -21.01
N GLY A 326 -5.03 15.17 -22.24
CA GLY A 326 -3.89 15.33 -23.12
C GLY A 326 -2.62 14.70 -22.55
N ALA A 327 -2.73 13.50 -21.97
CA ALA A 327 -1.57 12.72 -21.55
C ALA A 327 -0.66 12.40 -22.76
N ALA A 328 0.64 12.23 -22.51
CA ALA A 328 1.59 11.89 -23.55
C ALA A 328 1.19 10.58 -24.27
N GLN A 329 1.45 10.47 -25.58
CA GLN A 329 1.21 9.24 -26.33
C GLN A 329 2.39 8.28 -26.14
N ALA A 330 2.37 7.54 -25.03
CA ALA A 330 3.36 6.54 -24.66
C ALA A 330 2.72 5.42 -23.83
N SER A 331 3.50 4.39 -23.50
CA SER A 331 3.02 3.29 -22.66
C SER A 331 2.74 3.77 -21.22
N ASP A 332 1.75 3.16 -20.57
CA ASP A 332 1.53 3.27 -19.11
C ASP A 332 1.82 1.96 -18.35
N ALA A 333 2.51 1.01 -18.99
CA ALA A 333 3.03 -0.18 -18.33
C ALA A 333 4.21 0.15 -17.41
N ILE A 334 4.30 -0.56 -16.29
CA ILE A 334 5.38 -0.44 -15.31
C ILE A 334 6.07 -1.79 -15.11
N TYR A 335 7.29 -1.75 -14.58
CA TYR A 335 8.14 -2.93 -14.42
C TYR A 335 7.76 -3.78 -13.23
N ALA A 336 7.47 -3.13 -12.09
CA ALA A 336 7.27 -3.81 -10.83
C ALA A 336 6.36 -3.02 -9.88
N VAL A 337 5.76 -3.72 -8.92
CA VAL A 337 4.91 -3.14 -7.88
C VAL A 337 5.43 -3.51 -6.50
N SER A 338 5.61 -2.51 -5.65
CA SER A 338 5.69 -2.66 -4.19
C SER A 338 4.41 -2.12 -3.56
N ALA A 339 3.71 -2.96 -2.80
CA ALA A 339 2.41 -2.65 -2.23
C ALA A 339 2.33 -3.03 -0.75
N TYR A 340 2.15 -2.02 0.11
CA TYR A 340 1.90 -2.20 1.54
C TYR A 340 0.42 -2.02 1.87
N ALA A 341 -0.17 -3.03 2.50
CA ALA A 341 -1.58 -3.04 2.89
C ALA A 341 -2.55 -2.62 1.78
N PRO A 342 -2.52 -3.26 0.59
CA PRO A 342 -3.33 -2.83 -0.54
C PRO A 342 -4.84 -3.00 -0.26
N ILE A 343 -5.58 -1.88 -0.32
CA ILE A 343 -7.04 -1.84 -0.17
C ILE A 343 -7.72 -1.99 -1.54
N THR A 344 -7.54 -3.17 -2.15
CA THR A 344 -8.04 -3.52 -3.49
C THR A 344 -9.33 -4.33 -3.41
N ASN A 345 -9.90 -4.70 -4.58
CA ASN A 345 -11.02 -5.65 -4.68
C ASN A 345 -12.24 -5.22 -3.86
N LEU A 346 -12.56 -3.92 -3.93
CA LEU A 346 -13.54 -3.26 -3.06
C LEU A 346 -14.94 -3.86 -3.20
N ASP A 347 -15.33 -4.24 -4.41
CA ASP A 347 -16.61 -4.89 -4.73
C ASP A 347 -16.80 -6.28 -4.08
N HIS A 348 -15.75 -6.86 -3.51
CA HIS A 348 -15.80 -8.11 -2.74
C HIS A 348 -15.23 -7.97 -1.31
N ALA A 349 -14.79 -6.76 -0.94
CA ALA A 349 -14.07 -6.52 0.31
C ALA A 349 -14.98 -6.65 1.54
N ASP A 350 -16.27 -6.31 1.42
CA ASP A 350 -17.26 -6.50 2.48
C ASP A 350 -17.46 -7.99 2.82
N ALA A 351 -17.67 -8.82 1.81
CA ALA A 351 -17.79 -10.26 2.00
C ALA A 351 -16.51 -10.87 2.62
N ALA A 352 -15.33 -10.42 2.17
CA ALA A 352 -14.05 -10.85 2.72
C ALA A 352 -13.85 -10.41 4.18
N TYR A 353 -14.27 -9.18 4.53
CA TYR A 353 -14.19 -8.64 5.89
C TYR A 353 -15.07 -9.45 6.84
N GLU A 354 -16.30 -9.72 6.42
CA GLU A 354 -17.24 -10.50 7.21
C GLU A 354 -16.90 -11.98 7.27
N TRP A 355 -16.25 -12.55 6.25
CA TRP A 355 -15.68 -13.90 6.35
C TRP A 355 -14.66 -14.02 7.50
N LEU A 356 -13.81 -13.00 7.71
CA LEU A 356 -12.80 -13.00 8.78
C LEU A 356 -13.39 -12.61 10.14
N PHE A 357 -14.29 -11.62 10.20
CA PHE A 357 -14.71 -10.98 11.46
C PHE A 357 -16.17 -11.27 11.88
N ASN A 358 -16.94 -12.07 11.15
CA ASN A 358 -18.26 -12.52 11.61
C ASN A 358 -18.15 -13.28 12.94
N GLY A 359 -19.01 -12.92 13.91
CA GLY A 359 -18.94 -13.41 15.29
C GLY A 359 -18.01 -12.60 16.21
N VAL A 360 -17.18 -11.69 15.67
CA VAL A 360 -16.45 -10.67 16.44
C VAL A 360 -17.31 -9.41 16.51
N ASN A 361 -18.14 -9.33 17.55
CA ASN A 361 -19.18 -8.29 17.66
C ASN A 361 -18.69 -7.00 18.33
N ASN A 362 -17.59 -7.04 19.10
CA ASN A 362 -16.99 -5.83 19.64
C ASN A 362 -16.01 -5.26 18.62
N TYR A 363 -16.09 -3.97 18.36
CA TYR A 363 -15.21 -3.28 17.44
C TYR A 363 -14.51 -2.10 18.11
N LYS A 364 -13.34 -1.77 17.57
CA LYS A 364 -12.56 -0.59 17.90
C LYS A 364 -12.27 0.18 16.61
N ALA A 365 -13.16 1.10 16.29
CA ALA A 365 -13.08 1.93 15.11
C ALA A 365 -12.05 3.06 15.29
N ILE A 366 -11.37 3.40 14.22
CA ILE A 366 -10.49 4.56 14.17
C ILE A 366 -11.33 5.75 13.72
N SER A 367 -11.45 6.75 14.58
CA SER A 367 -12.04 8.04 14.26
C SER A 367 -10.91 9.01 13.94
N VAL A 368 -10.82 9.42 12.68
CA VAL A 368 -9.85 10.40 12.20
C VAL A 368 -10.48 11.78 12.26
N ASN A 369 -9.98 12.63 13.15
CA ASN A 369 -10.31 14.05 13.17
C ASN A 369 -9.17 14.83 12.51
N MET A 370 -9.50 15.68 11.54
CA MET A 370 -8.60 16.69 10.99
C MET A 370 -8.69 17.93 11.88
N LEU A 371 -7.67 18.18 12.69
CA LEU A 371 -7.52 19.42 13.45
C LEU A 371 -6.26 20.12 12.95
N ASP A 372 -6.39 21.33 12.42
CA ASP A 372 -5.26 22.21 12.04
C ASP A 372 -4.18 21.51 11.19
N TYR A 373 -4.59 20.86 10.09
CA TYR A 373 -3.71 20.10 9.18
C TYR A 373 -2.96 18.91 9.83
N ASN A 374 -3.30 18.56 11.07
CA ASN A 374 -2.81 17.37 11.77
C ASN A 374 -3.92 16.32 11.88
N VAL A 375 -3.58 15.08 11.53
CA VAL A 375 -4.46 13.92 11.68
C VAL A 375 -4.42 13.43 13.12
N GLN A 376 -5.46 13.69 13.91
CA GLN A 376 -5.60 13.08 15.23
C GLN A 376 -6.41 11.78 15.10
N ARG A 377 -5.78 10.65 15.44
CA ARG A 377 -6.46 9.35 15.53
C ARG A 377 -7.00 9.17 16.94
N SER A 378 -8.32 9.06 17.05
CA SER A 378 -9.02 8.64 18.27
C SER A 378 -9.66 7.27 18.02
N TYR A 379 -9.97 6.55 19.10
CA TYR A 379 -10.61 5.24 19.00
C TYR A 379 -12.02 5.31 19.56
N THR A 380 -12.99 4.82 18.80
CA THR A 380 -14.35 4.62 19.27
C THR A 380 -14.58 3.12 19.41
N THR A 381 -14.94 2.68 20.60
CA THR A 381 -15.31 1.27 20.85
C THR A 381 -16.81 1.12 20.85
N GLY A 382 -17.31 0.03 20.28
CA GLY A 382 -18.72 -0.31 20.32
C GLY A 382 -18.98 -1.79 20.11
N THR A 383 -20.25 -2.15 20.14
CA THR A 383 -20.73 -3.51 19.86
C THR A 383 -21.72 -3.46 18.71
N LEU A 384 -21.64 -4.42 17.79
CA LEU A 384 -22.56 -4.53 16.66
C LEU A 384 -23.99 -4.74 17.15
N SER A 385 -24.94 -4.00 16.55
CA SER A 385 -26.38 -4.24 16.75
C SER A 385 -26.80 -5.61 16.19
N LYS A 386 -28.04 -6.05 16.46
CA LYS A 386 -28.55 -7.31 15.91
C LYS A 386 -28.64 -7.24 14.38
N GLU A 387 -29.11 -6.12 13.87
CA GLU A 387 -29.22 -5.84 12.43
C GLU A 387 -27.84 -5.86 11.78
N GLN A 388 -26.83 -5.26 12.42
CA GLN A 388 -25.44 -5.34 11.94
C GLN A 388 -24.89 -6.77 11.97
N GLN A 389 -25.23 -7.58 12.97
CA GLN A 389 -24.85 -8.99 13.03
C GLN A 389 -25.53 -9.82 11.92
N GLU A 390 -26.77 -9.50 11.56
CA GLU A 390 -27.47 -10.12 10.43
C GLU A 390 -26.82 -9.75 9.10
N VAL A 391 -26.50 -8.47 8.88
CA VAL A 391 -25.75 -8.01 7.70
C VAL A 391 -24.38 -8.71 7.61
N SER A 392 -23.68 -8.83 8.74
CA SER A 392 -22.42 -9.59 8.85
C SER A 392 -22.58 -11.04 8.39
N ALA A 393 -23.62 -11.73 8.85
CA ALA A 393 -23.88 -13.13 8.50
C ALA A 393 -24.20 -13.29 7.01
N GLN A 394 -24.99 -12.37 6.44
CA GLN A 394 -25.35 -12.38 5.01
C GLN A 394 -24.14 -12.13 4.12
N LEU A 395 -23.33 -11.11 4.42
CA LEU A 395 -22.10 -10.81 3.66
C LEU A 395 -21.08 -11.95 3.72
N LYS A 396 -20.89 -12.58 4.90
CA LYS A 396 -20.02 -13.76 5.03
C LYS A 396 -20.45 -14.90 4.10
N ALA A 397 -21.76 -15.11 3.92
CA ALA A 397 -22.29 -16.18 3.09
C ALA A 397 -21.99 -16.00 1.59
N LEU A 398 -21.72 -14.77 1.13
CA LEU A 398 -21.37 -14.47 -0.26
C LEU A 398 -19.91 -14.82 -0.59
N PHE A 399 -19.03 -14.83 0.41
CA PHE A 399 -17.59 -14.95 0.18
C PHE A 399 -17.12 -16.30 -0.40
N PRO A 400 -17.66 -17.47 0.03
CA PRO A 400 -17.23 -18.76 -0.52
C PRO A 400 -17.45 -18.87 -2.03
N GLU A 401 -18.59 -18.41 -2.54
CA GLU A 401 -18.88 -18.44 -3.97
C GLU A 401 -17.85 -17.61 -4.75
N TYR A 402 -17.57 -16.40 -4.27
CA TYR A 402 -16.56 -15.54 -4.86
C TYR A 402 -15.18 -16.23 -4.92
N VAL A 403 -14.66 -16.72 -3.79
CA VAL A 403 -13.33 -17.38 -3.75
C VAL A 403 -13.28 -18.58 -4.70
N ASN A 404 -14.32 -19.40 -4.71
CA ASN A 404 -14.37 -20.60 -5.56
C ASN A 404 -14.43 -20.23 -7.05
N SER A 405 -15.10 -19.13 -7.41
CA SER A 405 -15.18 -18.66 -8.80
C SER A 405 -13.82 -18.24 -9.39
N LEU A 406 -12.88 -17.84 -8.54
CA LEU A 406 -11.54 -17.41 -8.95
C LEU A 406 -10.65 -18.58 -9.39
N ASN A 407 -11.04 -19.82 -9.08
CA ASN A 407 -10.28 -21.04 -9.39
C ASN A 407 -8.81 -20.97 -8.94
N LEU A 408 -8.58 -20.39 -7.75
CA LEU A 408 -7.24 -20.23 -7.18
C LEU A 408 -6.61 -21.60 -6.88
N LYS A 409 -5.29 -21.68 -7.02
CA LYS A 409 -4.50 -22.89 -6.80
C LYS A 409 -3.31 -22.60 -5.89
N ASP A 410 -2.95 -23.57 -5.07
CA ASP A 410 -1.70 -23.54 -4.32
C ASP A 410 -0.48 -23.85 -5.21
N ALA A 411 0.71 -23.81 -4.61
CA ALA A 411 1.98 -24.10 -5.30
C ALA A 411 2.07 -25.53 -5.87
N ASN A 412 1.25 -26.47 -5.39
CA ASN A 412 1.19 -27.85 -5.90
C ASN A 412 0.10 -28.01 -6.98
N GLY A 413 -0.60 -26.93 -7.34
CA GLY A 413 -1.68 -26.94 -8.32
C GLY A 413 -3.04 -27.40 -7.77
N ALA A 414 -3.19 -27.59 -6.46
CA ALA A 414 -4.45 -27.97 -5.85
C ALA A 414 -5.38 -26.75 -5.71
N ASN A 415 -6.65 -26.91 -6.08
CA ASN A 415 -7.64 -25.83 -5.98
C ASN A 415 -7.84 -25.41 -4.52
N LEU A 416 -7.83 -24.10 -4.27
CA LEU A 416 -8.12 -23.48 -2.97
C LEU A 416 -9.59 -23.06 -2.95
N THR A 417 -10.39 -23.71 -2.09
CA THR A 417 -11.84 -23.54 -2.02
C THR A 417 -12.32 -23.30 -0.59
N LEU A 418 -13.55 -22.80 -0.49
CA LEU A 418 -14.32 -22.68 0.74
C LEU A 418 -15.67 -23.42 0.60
N ASP A 419 -16.11 -24.05 1.70
CA ASP A 419 -17.46 -24.59 1.86
C ASP A 419 -18.47 -23.47 2.19
N SER A 420 -19.76 -23.83 2.28
CA SER A 420 -20.83 -22.88 2.60
C SER A 420 -20.72 -22.23 4.00
N LYS A 421 -19.87 -22.75 4.88
CA LYS A 421 -19.57 -22.17 6.20
C LYS A 421 -18.32 -21.28 6.18
N GLY A 422 -17.64 -21.17 5.04
CA GLY A 422 -16.40 -20.42 4.89
C GLY A 422 -15.16 -21.16 5.39
N ASN A 423 -15.21 -22.49 5.51
CA ASN A 423 -14.05 -23.33 5.84
C ASN A 423 -13.50 -24.03 4.60
N GLY A 424 -12.21 -24.37 4.61
CA GLY A 424 -11.58 -25.07 3.50
C GLY A 424 -10.08 -24.84 3.45
N ASN A 425 -9.43 -25.36 2.41
CA ASN A 425 -7.99 -25.19 2.25
C ASN A 425 -7.58 -23.75 1.89
N PHE A 426 -8.47 -22.91 1.38
CA PHE A 426 -8.21 -21.47 1.29
C PHE A 426 -8.07 -20.82 2.69
N LYS A 427 -8.95 -21.16 3.64
CA LYS A 427 -8.82 -20.70 5.04
C LYS A 427 -7.49 -21.18 5.64
N GLN A 428 -7.10 -22.42 5.35
CA GLN A 428 -5.81 -22.97 5.78
C GLN A 428 -4.63 -22.25 5.14
N TYR A 429 -4.72 -21.83 3.87
CA TYR A 429 -3.69 -21.04 3.19
C TYR A 429 -3.44 -19.71 3.92
N VAL A 430 -4.50 -18.95 4.24
CA VAL A 430 -4.37 -17.68 4.98
C VAL A 430 -3.77 -17.92 6.39
N ALA A 431 -4.23 -18.97 7.08
CA ALA A 431 -3.66 -19.36 8.38
C ALA A 431 -2.17 -19.76 8.28
N ASN A 432 -1.77 -20.44 7.20
CA ASN A 432 -0.38 -20.80 6.95
C ASN A 432 0.50 -19.58 6.68
N LYS A 433 -0.01 -18.55 6.00
CA LYS A 433 0.73 -17.28 5.82
C LYS A 433 0.95 -16.54 7.15
N LEU A 434 -0.01 -16.59 8.08
CA LEU A 434 0.19 -16.09 9.44
C LEU A 434 1.20 -16.94 10.23
N LYS A 435 1.18 -18.26 10.04
CA LYS A 435 2.16 -19.18 10.62
C LYS A 435 3.59 -18.88 10.12
N GLU A 436 3.77 -18.64 8.82
CA GLU A 436 5.04 -18.20 8.23
C GLU A 436 5.52 -16.90 8.87
N SER A 437 4.64 -15.90 9.00
CA SER A 437 4.93 -14.63 9.67
C SER A 437 5.40 -14.81 11.12
N ALA A 438 4.66 -15.60 11.90
CA ALA A 438 5.00 -15.91 13.29
C ALA A 438 6.33 -16.67 13.40
N GLN A 439 6.58 -17.62 12.50
CA GLN A 439 7.84 -18.37 12.48
C GLN A 439 9.03 -17.46 12.19
N HIS A 440 8.93 -16.58 11.19
CA HIS A 440 9.99 -15.62 10.89
C HIS A 440 10.30 -14.71 12.08
N ALA A 441 9.28 -14.28 12.82
CA ALA A 441 9.46 -13.47 14.01
C ALA A 441 10.13 -14.25 15.15
N TYR A 442 9.73 -15.50 15.36
CA TYR A 442 10.38 -16.39 16.31
C TYR A 442 11.85 -16.61 15.95
N ASP A 443 12.16 -16.93 14.69
CA ASP A 443 13.52 -17.21 14.23
C ASP A 443 14.44 -15.97 14.34
N ALA A 444 13.88 -14.77 14.16
CA ALA A 444 14.62 -13.52 14.26
C ALA A 444 15.02 -13.18 15.71
N ASP A 445 14.13 -13.40 16.68
CA ASP A 445 14.41 -13.16 18.11
C ASP A 445 13.58 -14.09 19.01
N PRO A 446 14.04 -15.34 19.24
CA PRO A 446 13.30 -16.31 20.05
C PRO A 446 13.06 -15.86 21.49
N GLN A 447 13.89 -14.96 22.02
CA GLN A 447 13.81 -14.50 23.42
C GLN A 447 12.69 -13.48 23.62
N ARG A 448 12.36 -12.70 22.57
CA ARG A 448 11.26 -11.72 22.60
C ARG A 448 9.93 -12.28 22.10
N PHE A 449 9.91 -13.53 21.64
CA PHE A 449 8.68 -14.19 21.21
C PHE A 449 8.03 -14.94 22.37
N HIS A 450 7.01 -14.34 22.99
CA HIS A 450 6.23 -14.98 24.05
C HIS A 450 4.94 -15.58 23.49
N ALA A 451 4.90 -16.90 23.28
CA ALA A 451 3.75 -17.58 22.67
C ALA A 451 2.42 -17.38 23.44
N ALA A 452 2.48 -17.13 24.76
CA ALA A 452 1.30 -16.84 25.58
C ALA A 452 0.56 -15.56 25.17
N ASP A 453 1.25 -14.61 24.52
CA ASP A 453 0.65 -13.37 24.01
C ASP A 453 -0.21 -13.60 22.76
N TYR A 454 -0.08 -14.79 22.15
CA TYR A 454 -0.70 -15.15 20.87
C TYR A 454 -1.54 -16.44 21.02
N PRO A 455 -2.70 -16.38 21.70
CA PRO A 455 -3.54 -17.56 21.98
C PRO A 455 -4.12 -18.25 20.73
N TRP A 456 -3.94 -17.63 19.57
CA TRP A 456 -4.37 -18.11 18.26
C TRP A 456 -3.33 -18.99 17.55
N LEU A 457 -2.11 -19.14 18.09
CA LEU A 457 -1.08 -20.01 17.52
C LEU A 457 -0.56 -21.03 18.52
N THR A 458 0.11 -22.07 18.01
CA THR A 458 0.78 -23.09 18.83
C THR A 458 2.26 -23.20 18.47
N LEU A 459 3.14 -22.89 19.42
CA LEU A 459 4.59 -23.04 19.30
C LEU A 459 5.04 -24.32 20.02
N LYS A 460 5.71 -25.24 19.32
CA LYS A 460 6.28 -26.48 19.88
C LYS A 460 7.72 -26.64 19.40
N GLY A 461 8.67 -26.75 20.34
CA GLY A 461 10.09 -26.96 20.01
C GLY A 461 10.66 -25.92 19.06
N GLY A 462 10.28 -24.64 19.23
CA GLY A 462 10.71 -23.54 18.36
C GLY A 462 10.04 -23.49 16.97
N LYS A 463 9.02 -24.32 16.73
CA LYS A 463 8.24 -24.31 15.49
C LYS A 463 6.79 -23.92 15.73
N VAL A 464 6.29 -22.95 14.98
CA VAL A 464 4.86 -22.62 14.93
C VAL A 464 4.16 -23.73 14.15
N THR A 465 3.40 -24.56 14.85
CA THR A 465 2.81 -25.78 14.27
C THR A 465 1.41 -25.53 13.72
N GLN A 466 0.63 -24.67 14.40
CA GLN A 466 -0.77 -24.41 14.10
C GLN A 466 -1.12 -22.93 14.28
N VAL A 467 -2.06 -22.45 13.47
CA VAL A 467 -2.74 -21.16 13.58
C VAL A 467 -4.24 -21.39 13.49
N ASP A 468 -5.00 -20.78 14.40
CA ASP A 468 -6.46 -20.76 14.44
C ASP A 468 -6.92 -19.37 14.00
N LEU A 469 -7.46 -19.27 12.79
CA LEU A 469 -7.83 -18.00 12.19
C LEU A 469 -9.00 -17.31 12.92
N ASP A 470 -9.92 -18.09 13.51
CA ASP A 470 -11.08 -17.55 14.22
C ASP A 470 -10.64 -16.94 15.56
N LYS A 471 -9.72 -17.60 16.29
CA LYS A 471 -9.09 -17.01 17.48
C LYS A 471 -8.21 -15.81 17.14
N TYR A 472 -7.54 -15.84 15.99
CA TYR A 472 -6.77 -14.69 15.51
C TYR A 472 -7.68 -13.47 15.31
N ALA A 473 -8.83 -13.65 14.64
CA ALA A 473 -9.79 -12.58 14.40
C ALA A 473 -10.34 -11.98 15.71
N GLN A 474 -10.59 -12.82 16.73
CA GLN A 474 -10.97 -12.35 18.06
C GLN A 474 -9.85 -11.54 18.73
N TRP A 475 -8.60 -12.02 18.64
CA TRP A 475 -7.44 -11.39 19.27
C TRP A 475 -7.03 -10.05 18.63
N VAL A 476 -7.08 -9.95 17.31
CA VAL A 476 -6.74 -8.70 16.60
C VAL A 476 -7.85 -7.64 16.70
N GLU A 477 -9.05 -8.09 17.07
CA GLU A 477 -10.30 -7.32 17.21
C GLU A 477 -10.82 -6.76 15.87
N ARG A 478 -12.14 -6.58 15.75
CA ARG A 478 -12.78 -5.91 14.61
C ARG A 478 -12.49 -4.40 14.62
N GLN A 479 -12.32 -3.78 13.45
CA GLN A 479 -12.19 -2.32 13.31
C GLN A 479 -13.44 -1.66 12.73
N LYS A 480 -14.02 -2.25 11.68
CA LYS A 480 -15.11 -1.65 10.91
C LYS A 480 -16.45 -2.36 11.18
N THR A 481 -17.55 -1.61 11.13
CA THR A 481 -18.91 -2.16 11.16
C THR A 481 -19.27 -2.75 9.79
N PRO A 482 -20.22 -3.71 9.71
CA PRO A 482 -20.70 -4.24 8.44
C PRO A 482 -21.76 -3.31 7.79
N PRO A 483 -21.74 -3.12 6.45
CA PRO A 483 -20.62 -3.41 5.55
C PRO A 483 -19.42 -2.49 5.84
N ALA A 484 -18.21 -3.02 5.70
CA ALA A 484 -16.96 -2.35 6.05
C ALA A 484 -16.48 -1.32 5.01
N PHE A 485 -16.97 -1.40 3.77
CA PHE A 485 -16.57 -0.56 2.64
C PHE A 485 -17.77 0.06 1.94
N ASP A 486 -18.80 -0.72 1.57
CA ASP A 486 -20.01 -0.19 0.94
C ASP A 486 -21.12 0.02 1.99
N ALA A 487 -20.99 1.09 2.77
CA ALA A 487 -21.91 1.36 3.87
C ALA A 487 -23.34 1.56 3.37
N LEU A 488 -24.32 0.96 4.05
CA LEU A 488 -25.74 1.00 3.64
C LEU A 488 -26.33 2.42 3.61
N ASP A 489 -25.72 3.36 4.33
CA ASP A 489 -26.10 4.77 4.40
C ASP A 489 -25.19 5.68 3.56
N LEU A 490 -24.29 5.11 2.74
CA LEU A 490 -23.29 5.80 1.92
C LEU A 490 -22.24 6.60 2.71
N SER A 491 -22.04 6.32 4.00
CA SER A 491 -21.13 7.09 4.86
C SER A 491 -19.65 6.75 4.69
N ALA A 492 -19.30 5.64 4.03
CA ALA A 492 -17.91 5.22 3.89
C ALA A 492 -17.15 6.05 2.85
N GLY A 493 -15.82 6.10 3.00
CA GLY A 493 -14.95 6.78 2.05
C GLY A 493 -15.01 6.16 0.65
N GLU A 494 -15.22 4.85 0.57
CA GLU A 494 -15.34 4.11 -0.69
C GLU A 494 -16.65 4.42 -1.42
N ASN A 495 -17.77 4.66 -0.70
CA ASN A 495 -18.98 5.19 -1.33
C ASN A 495 -18.73 6.54 -2.01
N ASN A 496 -17.93 7.39 -1.35
CA ASN A 496 -17.52 8.68 -1.89
C ASN A 496 -16.56 8.57 -3.07
N LEU A 497 -15.68 7.56 -3.10
CA LEU A 497 -14.82 7.27 -4.25
C LEU A 497 -15.65 6.94 -5.51
N PHE A 498 -16.66 6.09 -5.34
CA PHE A 498 -17.52 5.62 -6.44
C PHE A 498 -18.67 6.58 -6.80
N GLY A 499 -18.65 7.80 -6.28
CA GLY A 499 -19.45 8.89 -6.83
C GLY A 499 -19.12 9.18 -8.30
N ASN A 500 -19.85 10.12 -8.89
CA ASN A 500 -19.61 10.63 -10.25
C ASN A 500 -19.61 12.17 -10.26
N ALA A 501 -19.57 12.78 -11.44
CA ALA A 501 -19.51 14.24 -11.60
C ALA A 501 -20.67 14.99 -10.91
N THR A 502 -21.82 14.35 -10.72
CA THR A 502 -23.05 14.97 -10.18
C THR A 502 -23.56 14.29 -8.90
N THR A 503 -23.11 13.07 -8.59
CA THR A 503 -23.51 12.31 -7.41
C THR A 503 -22.31 12.08 -6.50
N ASN A 504 -22.36 12.59 -5.27
CA ASN A 504 -21.20 12.56 -4.38
C ASN A 504 -20.82 11.15 -3.90
N ASN A 505 -21.82 10.33 -3.58
CA ASN A 505 -21.64 8.99 -3.02
C ASN A 505 -22.58 8.01 -3.74
N GLN A 506 -22.08 6.83 -4.07
CA GLN A 506 -22.87 5.76 -4.69
C GLN A 506 -22.52 4.41 -4.03
N HIS A 507 -23.43 3.45 -4.15
CA HIS A 507 -23.10 2.05 -3.86
C HIS A 507 -22.26 1.47 -5.00
N PHE A 508 -21.46 0.46 -4.70
CA PHE A 508 -20.60 -0.22 -5.67
C PHE A 508 -20.67 -1.75 -5.54
N THR A 509 -21.53 -2.25 -4.64
CA THR A 509 -21.91 -3.65 -4.51
C THR A 509 -23.41 -3.82 -4.67
N GLU A 510 -23.82 -4.92 -5.31
CA GLU A 510 -25.25 -5.23 -5.47
C GLU A 510 -25.95 -5.44 -4.11
N TYR A 511 -25.23 -6.02 -3.14
CA TYR A 511 -25.76 -6.24 -1.80
C TYR A 511 -26.12 -4.92 -1.11
N ALA A 512 -25.20 -3.96 -1.02
CA ALA A 512 -25.46 -2.71 -0.33
C ALA A 512 -26.52 -1.87 -1.06
N TYR A 513 -26.53 -1.86 -2.40
CA TYR A 513 -27.56 -1.18 -3.17
C TYR A 513 -28.97 -1.71 -2.87
N LYS A 514 -29.15 -3.03 -2.80
CA LYS A 514 -30.44 -3.67 -2.49
C LYS A 514 -30.88 -3.47 -1.03
N HIS A 515 -29.94 -3.24 -0.12
CA HIS A 515 -30.20 -3.07 1.32
C HIS A 515 -29.95 -1.63 1.79
N SER A 516 -29.92 -0.66 0.86
CA SER A 516 -29.64 0.72 1.17
C SER A 516 -30.64 1.27 2.17
N SER A 517 -30.14 1.99 3.18
CA SER A 517 -30.98 2.69 4.15
C SER A 517 -31.37 4.10 3.71
N VAL A 518 -30.91 4.52 2.52
CA VAL A 518 -31.15 5.84 1.93
C VAL A 518 -31.54 5.71 0.46
N ASN A 519 -32.07 6.77 -0.15
CA ASN A 519 -32.25 6.77 -1.60
C ASN A 519 -30.89 6.92 -2.29
N ALA A 520 -30.43 5.87 -2.95
CA ALA A 520 -29.09 5.77 -3.49
C ALA A 520 -29.09 5.36 -4.97
N THR A 521 -27.95 5.57 -5.62
CA THR A 521 -27.68 5.04 -6.97
C THR A 521 -26.50 4.09 -6.92
N MET A 522 -26.41 3.22 -7.92
CA MET A 522 -25.29 2.30 -8.12
C MET A 522 -24.26 2.94 -9.04
N ALA A 523 -22.98 2.80 -8.72
CA ALA A 523 -21.89 3.19 -9.59
C ALA A 523 -21.93 2.40 -10.91
N ASP A 524 -21.42 2.99 -11.98
CA ASP A 524 -21.29 2.31 -13.27
C ASP A 524 -20.42 1.04 -13.11
N PRO A 525 -20.92 -0.15 -13.49
CA PRO A 525 -20.16 -1.39 -13.38
C PRO A 525 -18.78 -1.36 -14.08
N GLU A 526 -18.63 -0.62 -15.18
CA GLU A 526 -17.32 -0.48 -15.83
C GLU A 526 -16.35 0.36 -14.98
N ILE A 527 -16.84 1.35 -14.22
CA ILE A 527 -16.01 2.10 -13.27
C ILE A 527 -15.58 1.22 -12.10
N VAL A 528 -16.50 0.39 -11.57
CA VAL A 528 -16.18 -0.58 -10.52
C VAL A 528 -15.10 -1.55 -10.99
N LYS A 529 -15.26 -2.09 -12.20
CA LYS A 529 -14.27 -2.96 -12.86
C LYS A 529 -12.93 -2.26 -13.05
N MET A 530 -12.91 -1.02 -13.56
CA MET A 530 -11.70 -0.22 -13.74
C MET A 530 -10.95 0.07 -12.44
N MET A 531 -11.59 -0.10 -11.27
CA MET A 531 -10.96 0.10 -9.96
C MET A 531 -10.57 -1.23 -9.28
N ASN A 532 -10.77 -2.38 -9.92
CA ASN A 532 -10.44 -3.68 -9.35
C ASN A 532 -9.39 -4.42 -10.21
N PRO A 533 -8.16 -4.61 -9.70
CA PRO A 533 -7.08 -5.28 -10.45
C PRO A 533 -7.41 -6.75 -10.77
N MET A 534 -8.32 -7.40 -10.04
CA MET A 534 -8.65 -8.81 -10.22
C MET A 534 -9.23 -9.13 -11.60
N TYR A 535 -9.85 -8.15 -12.27
CA TYR A 535 -10.40 -8.30 -13.63
C TYR A 535 -9.35 -8.23 -14.75
N TYR A 536 -8.12 -7.85 -14.43
CA TYR A 536 -7.06 -7.62 -15.42
C TYR A 536 -5.86 -8.56 -15.27
N ILE A 537 -5.82 -9.35 -14.19
CA ILE A 537 -4.77 -10.34 -13.94
C ILE A 537 -5.17 -11.65 -14.59
N ASP A 538 -4.99 -11.72 -15.90
CA ASP A 538 -5.04 -12.96 -16.67
C ASP A 538 -4.01 -12.95 -17.81
N SER A 539 -3.85 -14.09 -18.49
CA SER A 539 -2.88 -14.24 -19.58
C SER A 539 -3.18 -13.39 -20.82
N SER A 540 -4.42 -12.96 -21.03
CA SER A 540 -4.81 -12.15 -22.20
C SER A 540 -4.31 -10.70 -22.11
N ASN A 541 -3.96 -10.25 -20.91
CA ASN A 541 -3.43 -8.93 -20.64
C ASN A 541 -1.90 -8.87 -20.60
N LYS A 542 -1.17 -9.94 -20.99
CA LYS A 542 0.29 -9.85 -21.14
C LYS A 542 0.64 -9.16 -22.47
N PRO A 543 1.57 -8.18 -22.52
CA PRO A 543 2.50 -7.76 -21.45
C PRO A 543 2.03 -6.54 -20.62
N GLY A 544 0.75 -6.16 -20.64
CA GLY A 544 0.21 -5.03 -19.89
C GLY A 544 0.28 -5.17 -18.35
N VAL A 545 0.37 -6.40 -17.83
CA VAL A 545 0.58 -6.66 -16.39
C VAL A 545 2.07 -6.67 -16.05
N ALA A 546 2.47 -5.96 -15.00
CA ALA A 546 3.83 -5.94 -14.48
C ALA A 546 4.32 -7.35 -14.11
N GLU A 547 5.61 -7.62 -14.28
CA GLU A 547 6.16 -8.97 -14.05
C GLU A 547 6.43 -9.24 -12.57
N TYR A 548 6.90 -8.24 -11.83
CA TYR A 548 7.40 -8.41 -10.46
C TYR A 548 6.53 -7.72 -9.41
N TRP A 549 6.15 -8.46 -8.37
CA TRP A 549 5.23 -8.01 -7.34
C TRP A 549 5.78 -8.27 -5.95
N ARG A 550 5.85 -7.23 -5.13
CA ARG A 550 6.17 -7.32 -3.71
C ARG A 550 4.99 -6.82 -2.89
N ILE A 551 4.29 -7.74 -2.23
CA ILE A 551 3.08 -7.44 -1.48
C ILE A 551 3.34 -7.69 0.01
N ARG A 552 2.96 -6.73 0.84
CA ARG A 552 3.04 -6.82 2.30
C ARG A 552 1.72 -6.45 2.93
N GLN A 553 1.31 -7.18 3.95
CA GLN A 553 0.14 -6.85 4.78
C GLN A 553 0.54 -7.05 6.24
N GLY A 554 0.22 -6.08 7.10
CA GLY A 554 0.51 -6.21 8.53
C GLY A 554 -0.32 -7.33 9.17
N ALA A 555 0.28 -8.16 10.01
CA ALA A 555 -0.44 -9.20 10.76
C ALA A 555 -1.30 -8.65 11.91
N LYS A 556 -1.28 -7.34 12.15
CA LYS A 556 -2.24 -6.61 13.01
C LYS A 556 -3.06 -5.60 12.24
N ASP A 557 -2.89 -5.54 10.92
CA ASP A 557 -3.66 -4.66 10.07
C ASP A 557 -5.04 -5.29 9.82
N LYS A 558 -6.06 -4.50 10.16
CA LYS A 558 -7.48 -4.86 10.15
C LYS A 558 -8.32 -3.82 9.40
N ASP A 559 -7.68 -3.00 8.57
CA ASP A 559 -8.34 -2.06 7.66
C ASP A 559 -9.03 -2.81 6.51
N THR A 560 -8.56 -4.01 6.18
CA THR A 560 -9.21 -5.00 5.31
C THR A 560 -8.97 -6.43 5.81
N SER A 561 -9.65 -7.40 5.22
CA SER A 561 -9.43 -8.83 5.50
C SER A 561 -8.08 -9.30 4.96
N LEU A 562 -7.38 -10.16 5.71
CA LEU A 562 -6.16 -10.84 5.24
C LEU A 562 -6.38 -11.66 3.96
N ALA A 563 -7.62 -12.00 3.63
CA ALA A 563 -7.96 -12.66 2.38
C ALA A 563 -7.71 -11.79 1.14
N ILE A 564 -7.89 -10.47 1.22
CA ILE A 564 -7.77 -9.56 0.07
C ILE A 564 -6.37 -9.59 -0.56
N PRO A 565 -5.29 -9.31 0.19
CA PRO A 565 -3.94 -9.42 -0.38
C PRO A 565 -3.53 -10.87 -0.69
N SER A 566 -4.12 -11.87 0.01
CA SER A 566 -3.86 -13.29 -0.27
C SER A 566 -4.43 -13.72 -1.63
N ILE A 567 -5.65 -13.28 -1.96
CA ILE A 567 -6.31 -13.54 -3.24
C ILE A 567 -5.53 -12.87 -4.38
N LEU A 568 -5.11 -11.62 -4.19
CA LEU A 568 -4.30 -10.90 -5.16
C LEU A 568 -2.99 -11.65 -5.46
N ALA A 569 -2.25 -12.05 -4.42
CA ALA A 569 -1.00 -12.78 -4.57
C ALA A 569 -1.20 -14.12 -5.30
N LEU A 570 -2.18 -14.93 -4.88
CA LEU A 570 -2.49 -16.21 -5.53
C LEU A 570 -2.90 -16.03 -6.99
N LYS A 571 -3.72 -15.02 -7.30
CA LYS A 571 -4.15 -14.76 -8.68
C LYS A 571 -2.96 -14.41 -9.57
N LEU A 572 -2.03 -13.61 -9.07
CA LEU A 572 -0.79 -13.27 -9.78
C LEU A 572 0.08 -14.52 -9.99
N GLU A 573 0.35 -15.29 -8.93
CA GLU A 573 1.13 -16.53 -8.99
C GLU A 573 0.52 -17.54 -9.97
N ASN A 574 -0.80 -17.74 -9.93
CA ASN A 574 -1.52 -18.65 -10.82
C ASN A 574 -1.50 -18.22 -12.29
N ASN A 575 -1.17 -16.96 -12.58
CA ASN A 575 -0.98 -16.42 -13.93
C ASN A 575 0.50 -16.25 -14.30
N GLY A 576 1.40 -16.83 -13.49
CA GLY A 576 2.83 -16.93 -13.78
C GLY A 576 3.57 -15.61 -13.70
N TYR A 577 3.21 -14.74 -12.74
CA TYR A 577 4.00 -13.55 -12.38
C TYR A 577 4.90 -13.87 -11.17
N ASP A 578 6.00 -13.12 -11.01
CA ASP A 578 6.89 -13.23 -9.85
C ASP A 578 6.31 -12.47 -8.66
N VAL A 579 5.93 -13.21 -7.61
CA VAL A 579 5.25 -12.66 -6.44
C VAL A 579 6.02 -12.97 -5.17
N ASN A 580 6.42 -11.89 -4.48
CA ASN A 580 6.96 -11.91 -3.14
C ASN A 580 5.90 -11.40 -2.15
N PHE A 581 5.07 -12.29 -1.63
CA PHE A 581 3.99 -11.98 -0.69
C PHE A 581 4.27 -12.44 0.74
N GLN A 582 4.12 -11.54 1.71
CA GLN A 582 4.30 -11.86 3.14
C GLN A 582 3.35 -11.07 4.05
N PHE A 583 2.90 -11.73 5.13
CA PHE A 583 2.37 -11.02 6.29
C PHE A 583 3.50 -10.55 7.20
N ALA A 584 3.55 -9.25 7.51
CA ALA A 584 4.57 -8.67 8.37
C ALA A 584 4.15 -8.79 9.84
N TRP A 585 4.97 -9.48 10.62
CA TRP A 585 4.65 -9.81 12.02
C TRP A 585 4.38 -8.58 12.86
N ASN A 586 3.26 -8.58 13.60
CA ASN A 586 2.86 -7.50 14.50
C ASN A 586 2.80 -6.09 13.89
N GLN A 587 2.87 -5.94 12.57
CA GLN A 587 2.75 -4.64 11.93
C GLN A 587 1.27 -4.24 11.83
N PRO A 588 0.91 -2.98 12.18
CA PRO A 588 -0.42 -2.43 11.98
C PRO A 588 -0.61 -1.99 10.52
N HIS A 589 -1.68 -1.24 10.25
CA HIS A 589 -1.87 -0.58 8.96
C HIS A 589 -0.81 0.50 8.71
N SER A 590 0.23 0.14 7.96
CA SER A 590 1.38 0.98 7.63
C SER A 590 2.11 0.43 6.40
N GLY A 591 3.12 1.17 5.93
CA GLY A 591 4.02 0.72 4.87
C GLY A 591 5.42 1.30 5.06
N ASP A 592 6.32 0.99 4.14
CA ASP A 592 7.71 1.44 4.13
C ASP A 592 8.51 1.09 5.41
N TYR A 593 8.04 0.12 6.21
CA TYR A 593 8.66 -0.30 7.47
C TYR A 593 9.85 -1.26 7.30
N ASP A 594 10.08 -1.77 6.09
CA ASP A 594 11.12 -2.76 5.77
C ASP A 594 11.97 -2.33 4.55
N LEU A 595 12.36 -1.05 4.52
CA LEU A 595 13.15 -0.45 3.42
C LEU A 595 14.40 -1.26 3.03
N PRO A 596 15.22 -1.81 3.96
CA PRO A 596 16.36 -2.63 3.56
C PRO A 596 15.96 -3.83 2.69
N GLN A 597 14.87 -4.51 3.03
CA GLN A 597 14.33 -5.66 2.29
C GLN A 597 13.67 -5.24 0.98
N LEU A 598 12.97 -4.09 0.98
CA LEU A 598 12.40 -3.51 -0.24
C LEU A 598 13.50 -3.24 -1.27
N PHE A 599 14.54 -2.48 -0.91
CA PHE A 599 15.58 -2.11 -1.86
C PHE A 599 16.48 -3.27 -2.25
N ALA A 600 16.70 -4.25 -1.36
CA ALA A 600 17.37 -5.49 -1.75
C ALA A 600 16.57 -6.25 -2.84
N TRP A 601 15.25 -6.32 -2.72
CA TRP A 601 14.40 -6.90 -3.77
C TRP A 601 14.45 -6.11 -5.07
N ILE A 602 14.35 -4.76 -5.02
CA ILE A 602 14.45 -3.92 -6.22
C ILE A 602 15.82 -4.14 -6.91
N GLU A 603 16.92 -4.12 -6.16
CA GLU A 603 18.26 -4.37 -6.70
C GLU A 603 18.35 -5.75 -7.37
N ASN A 604 17.74 -6.79 -6.79
CA ASN A 604 17.71 -8.14 -7.36
C ASN A 604 16.97 -8.22 -8.70
N ILE A 605 15.89 -7.47 -8.88
CA ILE A 605 15.11 -7.52 -10.12
C ILE A 605 15.57 -6.52 -11.18
N THR A 606 16.44 -5.56 -10.85
CA THR A 606 16.82 -4.46 -11.78
C THR A 606 18.30 -4.44 -12.17
N LYS A 607 19.21 -5.01 -11.36
CA LYS A 607 20.64 -5.05 -11.68
C LYS A 607 20.95 -6.09 -12.77
N PRO A 608 21.90 -5.80 -13.68
CA PRO A 608 22.41 -6.80 -14.62
C PRO A 608 22.93 -8.05 -13.91
N THR A 609 22.67 -9.24 -14.48
CA THR A 609 23.02 -10.55 -13.91
C THR A 609 24.51 -10.68 -13.56
N GLU A 610 25.39 -10.03 -14.33
CA GLU A 610 26.86 -10.01 -14.12
C GLU A 610 27.28 -9.40 -12.77
N LEU A 611 26.50 -8.45 -12.24
CA LEU A 611 26.73 -7.81 -10.94
C LEU A 611 26.06 -8.57 -9.78
N GLN A 612 25.13 -9.49 -10.06
CA GLN A 612 24.46 -10.31 -9.04
C GLN A 612 25.31 -11.52 -8.64
N THR A 613 26.22 -11.97 -9.51
CA THR A 613 27.10 -13.13 -9.28
C THR A 613 28.49 -12.77 -8.74
N ALA A 614 28.78 -11.50 -8.46
CA ALA A 614 30.08 -11.12 -7.89
C ALA A 614 30.21 -11.69 -6.46
N PRO A 615 31.13 -12.64 -6.20
CA PRO A 615 31.29 -13.18 -4.86
C PRO A 615 31.77 -12.07 -3.93
N THR A 616 31.15 -11.96 -2.76
CA THR A 616 31.67 -11.19 -1.63
C THR A 616 33.02 -11.77 -1.21
N LYS A 617 34.10 -11.28 -1.81
CA LYS A 617 35.43 -11.38 -1.19
C LYS A 617 35.44 -10.43 -0.01
N ASP A 618 35.06 -10.98 1.15
CA ASP A 618 35.80 -10.87 2.40
C ASP A 618 34.98 -11.51 3.53
N LYS A 619 35.16 -12.82 3.68
CA LYS A 619 34.98 -13.49 4.97
C LYS A 619 36.39 -13.85 5.43
N PRO A 620 36.87 -13.40 6.60
CA PRO A 620 38.13 -13.87 7.14
C PRO A 620 38.00 -15.38 7.34
N GLU A 621 38.84 -16.13 6.65
CA GLU A 621 38.87 -17.58 6.75
C GLU A 621 39.16 -17.97 8.19
N ALA A 622 38.22 -18.68 8.82
CA ALA A 622 38.40 -19.23 10.15
C ALA A 622 39.62 -20.16 10.11
N ARG A 623 40.64 -19.85 10.91
CA ARG A 623 41.83 -20.69 11.10
C ARG A 623 41.38 -22.12 11.40
N ARG A 624 41.68 -23.06 10.49
CA ARG A 624 41.50 -24.50 10.74
C ARG A 624 42.38 -24.92 11.93
N PRO A 625 41.88 -25.75 12.86
CA PRO A 625 42.72 -26.34 13.88
C PRO A 625 43.73 -27.31 13.24
N ARG A 626 44.99 -27.19 13.66
CA ARG A 626 46.12 -28.01 13.20
C ARG A 626 45.91 -29.46 13.68
N ALA A 627 45.98 -30.43 12.76
CA ALA A 627 45.91 -31.85 13.08
C ALA A 627 47.15 -32.30 13.89
N PRO A 628 47.02 -33.27 14.82
CA PRO A 628 48.15 -33.75 15.62
C PRO A 628 49.05 -34.69 14.80
N GLU A 629 50.37 -34.51 14.93
CA GLU A 629 51.41 -35.35 14.31
C GLU A 629 51.42 -36.78 14.88
N PRO A 630 51.72 -37.80 14.06
CA PRO A 630 51.83 -39.18 14.53
C PRO A 630 53.19 -39.46 15.20
N ARG A 631 53.12 -40.22 16.30
CA ARG A 631 54.26 -40.70 17.11
C ARG A 631 54.98 -41.86 16.38
N PRO A 632 56.32 -41.92 16.36
CA PRO A 632 57.04 -43.01 15.67
C PRO A 632 57.10 -44.29 16.51
N THR A 633 56.85 -45.43 15.88
CA THR A 633 57.01 -46.78 16.42
C THR A 633 58.44 -47.28 16.22
N ALA A 634 58.98 -47.92 17.26
CA ALA A 634 60.30 -48.55 17.27
C ALA A 634 60.25 -49.94 16.62
N SER A 635 61.28 -50.28 15.82
CA SER A 635 61.62 -51.67 15.53
C SER A 635 63.12 -51.85 15.27
N THR A 636 63.75 -52.52 16.25
CA THR A 636 64.74 -53.60 16.12
C THR A 636 65.93 -53.49 15.16
N ASN A 637 67.12 -53.36 15.77
CA ASN A 637 68.44 -53.83 15.31
C ASN A 637 68.48 -55.38 15.20
N PRO A 638 69.40 -56.00 14.41
CA PRO A 638 70.76 -56.21 14.92
C PRO A 638 71.95 -56.27 13.91
N THR A 639 73.10 -55.80 14.41
CA THR A 639 74.51 -56.30 14.29
C THR A 639 75.16 -56.52 12.90
N GLN A 640 76.29 -55.86 12.62
CA GLN A 640 77.67 -56.35 12.90
C GLN A 640 78.77 -55.39 12.37
N ASN A 641 79.80 -55.24 13.21
CA ASN A 641 81.25 -55.07 12.94
C ASN A 641 81.82 -53.81 12.24
N ALA A 642 82.74 -53.18 12.99
CA ALA A 642 83.68 -52.09 12.67
C ALA A 642 84.89 -52.59 11.82
N PRO A 643 86.01 -51.84 11.59
CA PRO A 643 86.39 -50.45 11.96
C PRO A 643 87.19 -49.64 10.88
N GLN A 644 87.49 -48.37 11.20
CA GLN A 644 88.66 -47.53 10.80
C GLN A 644 88.85 -47.21 9.28
N SER A 645 89.24 -46.01 8.83
CA SER A 645 90.28 -45.05 9.26
C SER A 645 90.12 -43.69 8.53
N ASN A 646 90.77 -42.66 9.07
CA ASN A 646 91.31 -41.39 8.51
C ASN A 646 91.24 -41.22 6.97
N ASP A 647 90.95 -40.06 6.37
CA ASP A 647 91.38 -38.67 6.63
C ASP A 647 90.25 -37.65 6.42
#